data_AF-A0A239ARM1-F1
#
_entry.id   AF-A0A239ARM1-F1
#
_cell.length_a   1.000
_cell.length_b   1.000
_cell.length_c   1.000
_cell.angle_alpha   90.00
_cell.angle_beta   90.00
_cell.angle_gamma   90.00
#
_symmetry.space_group_name_H-M   'P 1'
#
loop_
_entity.id
_entity.type
_entity.pdbx_description
1 polymer ?
#
loop_
_entity_poly.entity_id
_entity_poly.type
_entity_poly.pdbx_seq_one_letter_code
_entity_poly.pdbx_strand_id
1 'polypeptide(L)'
;MINVKINGRSVQVEEGTSILQAASKIGITIPTFCNEPRLKPDGACRICTVEVEGNIKLPTACTTPAGEGMSIWTESPSVVEARKEILNLLLSKHPMDCLTCAKSGFCALQDLCFKYEIKEPAYIAPTTRQPIDDSNPFYYSEAAKCISCGRCVRVCNELQSTNAISMIERGVSTKVSPPFGMSLAESECISCGNCVSVCPVGALMPKAKEKFRYWETKATRTTCSYCGVGCQLELLVKENKIVDIKPAHGESNEGLLCVKGKFAYNFVNHPDRLKKPLIRKNGKLEEATWEEAYEIILNKIREVKEQFGADAIAGFSSARVSNEENYLMSKFMRAVIGTNNVDHCARLCHASTVAGLAVTLGSGAMTNGIADVKHADAIFITGSNTTEAHPVMGAFVHQARKNGAKLIVADPREIPLAKEADVYLQIKPGSSVALSNAMIHVILQEGLEDEEYITNNTEGFEEVATVVKKYTPEYAAKICEVDPEDIRKAARLYASCNAASIIYSMGITQHVNGTENVMSLSNLALVTGNLGKSGAGVNPLRGQNNVQGACDMGALPVVFTGYQPVTNPDIVAKFEKAWGSKLSDKAGLTVTQAIPAAEHGEVKLLYIMGENPMISDPDTNHVRKALEKVFLVVQDIFLTETAELADVILPAAAFAEKDGTFVNTERRVQRIRKAVDAPGESKPDWMILTEIMNQLDYACSYNSPEEIFEEIRSVTPSYAGITYKRIDKEGISWPCPTEDHPGTPILHIGKPTRGTGLFKAVEWVESPELSNKEYPHILTTGRILYHFHTKTMTDKTDGINVVAPHNYIEIHPTLAKEKNIKDGDLVKATSPRGEIQVIARVTDIVDENVVFIPFHWGDGANVLTNGEVLDPYCKIPGFKVSGVKIEKLA
;
A
#
# COMPACT_ATOMS: atom_id res chain seq x y z
N MET A 1 -0.92 -39.04 9.85
CA MET A 1 -0.20 -38.57 11.05
C MET A 1 0.82 -39.62 11.41
N ILE A 2 2.07 -39.22 11.66
CA ILE A 2 3.19 -40.09 12.00
C ILE A 2 3.76 -39.72 13.38
N ASN A 3 4.28 -40.70 14.10
CA ASN A 3 4.92 -40.53 15.41
C ASN A 3 6.44 -40.61 15.30
N VAL A 4 7.11 -39.61 15.86
CA VAL A 4 8.57 -39.50 15.88
C VAL A 4 9.03 -39.21 17.31
N LYS A 5 10.20 -39.72 17.70
CA LYS A 5 10.85 -39.37 18.97
C LYS A 5 12.05 -38.46 18.71
N ILE A 6 12.06 -37.28 19.29
CA ILE A 6 13.16 -36.31 19.20
C ILE A 6 13.68 -36.02 20.61
N ASN A 7 14.95 -36.35 20.88
CA ASN A 7 15.56 -36.31 22.22
C ASN A 7 14.70 -37.03 23.29
N GLY A 8 14.14 -38.18 22.92
CA GLY A 8 13.26 -38.99 23.79
C GLY A 8 11.83 -38.45 23.94
N ARG A 9 11.49 -37.28 23.39
CA ARG A 9 10.12 -36.73 23.40
C ARG A 9 9.35 -37.14 22.16
N SER A 10 8.15 -37.67 22.34
CA SER A 10 7.30 -38.06 21.21
C SER A 10 6.58 -36.85 20.62
N VAL A 11 6.50 -36.77 19.30
CA VAL A 11 5.76 -35.75 18.55
C VAL A 11 4.98 -36.42 17.44
N GLN A 12 3.73 -35.98 17.26
CA GLN A 12 2.89 -36.42 16.16
C GLN A 12 2.84 -35.31 15.09
N VAL A 13 3.19 -35.65 13.86
CA VAL A 13 3.22 -34.71 12.73
C VAL A 13 2.55 -35.28 11.49
N GLU A 14 2.24 -34.43 10.53
CA GLU A 14 1.75 -34.88 9.23
C GLU A 14 2.89 -35.51 8.42
N GLU A 15 2.54 -36.47 7.57
CA GLU A 15 3.50 -37.08 6.66
C GLU A 15 4.11 -36.02 5.73
N GLY A 16 5.41 -36.10 5.47
CA GLY A 16 6.14 -35.08 4.69
C GLY A 16 6.65 -33.88 5.50
N THR A 17 6.28 -33.73 6.78
CA THR A 17 6.87 -32.72 7.67
C THR A 17 8.37 -32.99 7.84
N SER A 18 9.23 -31.97 7.74
CA SER A 18 10.67 -32.14 7.97
C SER A 18 10.99 -32.39 9.46
N ILE A 19 12.13 -33.04 9.76
CA ILE A 19 12.61 -33.20 11.14
C ILE A 19 12.73 -31.84 11.83
N LEU A 20 13.18 -30.80 11.12
CA LEU A 20 13.30 -29.44 11.66
C LEU A 20 11.95 -28.88 12.12
N GLN A 21 10.90 -29.02 11.30
CA GLN A 21 9.55 -28.58 11.66
C GLN A 21 8.97 -29.41 12.80
N ALA A 22 9.20 -30.72 12.81
CA ALA A 22 8.76 -31.61 13.88
C ALA A 22 9.41 -31.24 15.23
N ALA A 23 10.72 -30.96 15.24
CA ALA A 23 11.43 -30.50 16.43
C ALA A 23 10.87 -29.16 16.96
N SER A 24 10.57 -28.23 16.06
CA SER A 24 10.00 -26.93 16.44
C SER A 24 8.64 -27.04 17.12
N LYS A 25 7.80 -28.02 16.78
CA LYS A 25 6.47 -28.22 17.39
C LYS A 25 6.53 -28.58 18.89
N ILE A 26 7.63 -29.19 19.33
CA ILE A 26 7.86 -29.56 20.75
C ILE A 26 8.87 -28.64 21.45
N GLY A 27 9.17 -27.48 20.86
CA GLY A 27 10.06 -26.48 21.43
C GLY A 27 11.54 -26.86 21.41
N ILE A 28 11.95 -27.83 20.57
CA ILE A 28 13.36 -28.19 20.40
C ILE A 28 13.94 -27.38 19.23
N THR A 29 14.90 -26.50 19.54
CA THR A 29 15.56 -25.66 18.55
C THR A 29 16.76 -26.36 17.93
N ILE A 30 16.68 -26.64 16.62
CA ILE A 30 17.82 -27.11 15.83
C ILE A 30 18.41 -25.89 15.09
N PRO A 31 19.74 -25.65 15.16
CA PRO A 31 20.34 -24.48 14.55
C PRO A 31 20.27 -24.52 13.02
N THR A 32 20.05 -23.36 12.39
CA THR A 32 20.05 -23.21 10.92
C THR A 32 20.60 -21.86 10.50
N PHE A 33 21.40 -21.82 9.43
CA PHE A 33 21.77 -20.55 8.77
C PHE A 33 21.04 -20.30 7.46
N CYS A 34 20.80 -21.35 6.65
CA CYS A 34 20.23 -21.23 5.31
C CYS A 34 18.70 -21.43 5.26
N ASN A 35 18.09 -21.85 6.37
CA ASN A 35 16.65 -22.09 6.43
C ASN A 35 15.90 -20.77 6.55
N GLU A 36 14.88 -20.60 5.72
CA GLU A 36 13.92 -19.50 5.76
C GLU A 36 12.54 -20.16 5.63
N PRO A 37 11.65 -20.07 6.65
CA PRO A 37 10.41 -20.86 6.70
C PRO A 37 9.46 -20.69 5.51
N ARG A 38 9.54 -19.54 4.81
CA ARG A 38 8.73 -19.22 3.63
C ARG A 38 9.25 -19.84 2.34
N LEU A 39 10.42 -20.49 2.39
CA LEU A 39 11.12 -21.03 1.24
C LEU A 39 11.33 -22.53 1.40
N LYS A 40 11.47 -23.24 0.28
CA LYS A 40 11.77 -24.68 0.31
C LYS A 40 13.13 -24.93 1.01
N PRO A 41 13.31 -26.02 1.78
CA PRO A 41 14.60 -26.35 2.37
C PRO A 41 15.70 -26.57 1.32
N ASP A 42 16.90 -26.08 1.61
CA ASP A 42 18.07 -26.15 0.69
C ASP A 42 19.22 -26.99 1.26
N GLY A 43 19.40 -27.00 2.59
CA GLY A 43 20.44 -27.80 3.24
C GLY A 43 21.88 -27.29 3.04
N ALA A 44 22.09 -26.13 2.41
CA ALA A 44 23.43 -25.59 2.11
C ALA A 44 24.33 -25.40 3.34
N CYS A 45 23.79 -24.93 4.47
CA CYS A 45 24.62 -24.62 5.63
C CYS A 45 25.08 -25.83 6.45
N ARG A 46 24.45 -26.99 6.28
CA ARG A 46 24.70 -28.26 7.02
C ARG A 46 24.64 -28.21 8.57
N ILE A 47 24.53 -27.05 9.21
CA ILE A 47 24.55 -26.90 10.67
C ILE A 47 23.37 -27.58 11.38
N CYS A 48 22.26 -27.77 10.67
CA CYS A 48 21.08 -28.49 11.16
C CYS A 48 21.23 -30.02 11.12
N THR A 49 22.47 -30.52 11.09
CA THR A 49 22.74 -31.95 11.15
C THR A 49 22.19 -32.56 12.44
N VAL A 50 21.64 -33.77 12.33
CA VAL A 50 21.07 -34.54 13.45
C VAL A 50 21.46 -36.00 13.31
N GLU A 51 21.43 -36.73 14.42
CA GLU A 51 21.61 -38.17 14.43
C GLU A 51 20.23 -38.84 14.39
N VAL A 52 20.05 -39.79 13.49
CA VAL A 52 18.82 -40.57 13.36
C VAL A 52 19.22 -42.03 13.57
N GLU A 53 18.57 -42.72 14.50
CA GLU A 53 18.87 -44.12 14.82
C GLU A 53 18.76 -45.00 13.55
N GLY A 54 19.77 -45.83 13.31
CA GLY A 54 19.87 -46.66 12.10
C GLY A 54 20.51 -45.98 10.89
N ASN A 55 20.70 -44.65 10.88
CA ASN A 55 21.45 -43.96 9.83
C ASN A 55 22.95 -43.90 10.16
N ILE A 56 23.78 -44.29 9.19
CA ILE A 56 25.25 -44.23 9.31
C ILE A 56 25.78 -42.79 9.22
N LYS A 57 25.13 -41.95 8.39
CA LYS A 57 25.50 -40.55 8.19
C LYS A 57 24.59 -39.66 9.04
N LEU A 58 25.06 -38.45 9.35
CA LEU A 58 24.24 -37.41 9.98
C LEU A 58 23.45 -36.65 8.89
N PRO A 59 22.13 -36.88 8.73
CA PRO A 59 21.31 -36.13 7.80
C PRO A 59 21.04 -34.70 8.30
N THR A 60 20.66 -33.83 7.38
CA THR A 60 20.19 -32.47 7.67
C THR A 60 18.72 -32.47 8.04
N ALA A 61 18.36 -31.87 9.18
CA ALA A 61 16.99 -31.85 9.68
C ALA A 61 16.00 -31.10 8.76
N CYS A 62 16.47 -30.10 8.02
CA CYS A 62 15.59 -29.29 7.16
C CYS A 62 15.12 -30.02 5.89
N THR A 63 15.96 -30.88 5.30
CA THR A 63 15.66 -31.59 4.04
C THR A 63 15.20 -33.02 4.26
N THR A 64 15.23 -33.51 5.50
CA THR A 64 14.87 -34.90 5.81
C THR A 64 13.45 -34.95 6.34
N PRO A 65 12.52 -35.62 5.64
CA PRO A 65 11.17 -35.87 6.15
C PRO A 65 11.22 -36.71 7.44
N ALA A 66 10.36 -36.37 8.39
CA ALA A 66 10.04 -37.23 9.51
C ALA A 66 9.38 -38.52 9.01
N GLY A 67 9.77 -39.67 9.57
CA GLY A 67 9.18 -40.98 9.28
C GLY A 67 8.70 -41.67 10.55
N GLU A 68 7.69 -42.54 10.41
CA GLU A 68 7.12 -43.29 11.54
C GLU A 68 8.19 -44.06 12.31
N GLY A 69 8.18 -43.92 13.64
CA GLY A 69 9.10 -44.64 14.53
C GLY A 69 10.54 -44.12 14.53
N MET A 70 10.86 -43.03 13.81
CA MET A 70 12.19 -42.44 13.85
C MET A 70 12.56 -41.97 15.27
N SER A 71 13.76 -42.33 15.72
CA SER A 71 14.40 -41.78 16.92
C SER A 71 15.52 -40.83 16.52
N ILE A 72 15.45 -39.58 16.97
CA ILE A 72 16.30 -38.48 16.51
C ILE A 72 16.99 -37.83 17.71
N TRP A 73 18.29 -37.63 17.62
CA TRP A 73 19.10 -36.93 18.61
C TRP A 73 19.68 -35.64 18.02
N THR A 74 19.41 -34.50 18.65
CA THR A 74 19.79 -33.18 18.11
C THR A 74 21.11 -32.64 18.64
N GLU A 75 21.68 -33.24 19.69
CA GLU A 75 22.91 -32.81 20.37
C GLU A 75 23.75 -34.03 20.85
N SER A 76 23.74 -35.15 20.10
CA SER A 76 24.65 -36.26 20.38
C SER A 76 26.13 -35.84 20.19
N PRO A 77 27.10 -36.56 20.76
CA PRO A 77 28.52 -36.21 20.62
C PRO A 77 28.96 -36.05 19.16
N SER A 78 28.51 -36.94 18.28
CA SER A 78 28.79 -36.89 16.83
C SER A 78 28.22 -35.65 16.16
N VAL A 79 27.00 -35.24 16.52
CA VAL A 79 26.32 -34.04 16.01
C VAL A 79 27.03 -32.78 16.47
N VAL A 80 27.42 -32.72 17.75
CA VAL A 80 28.14 -31.57 18.32
C VAL A 80 29.50 -31.40 17.65
N GLU A 81 30.25 -32.49 17.47
CA GLU A 81 31.54 -32.47 16.77
C GLU A 81 31.39 -31.99 15.32
N ALA A 82 30.42 -32.54 14.58
CA ALA A 82 30.15 -32.11 13.20
C ALA A 82 29.77 -30.62 13.11
N ARG A 83 28.98 -30.09 14.07
CA ARG A 83 28.64 -28.67 14.11
C ARG A 83 29.86 -27.79 14.40
N LYS A 84 30.74 -28.21 15.32
CA LYS A 84 31.99 -27.50 15.61
C LYS A 84 32.87 -27.40 14.35
N GLU A 85 32.99 -28.50 13.61
CA GLU A 85 33.77 -28.53 12.37
C GLU A 85 33.18 -27.61 11.29
N ILE A 86 31.86 -27.65 11.09
CA ILE A 86 31.17 -26.72 10.17
C ILE A 86 31.44 -25.26 10.55
N LEU A 87 31.36 -24.92 11.84
CA LEU A 87 31.61 -23.57 12.31
C LEU A 87 33.08 -23.15 12.12
N ASN A 88 34.05 -24.04 12.36
CA ASN A 88 35.46 -23.80 12.07
C ASN A 88 35.69 -23.48 10.59
N LEU A 89 35.05 -24.24 9.69
CA LEU A 89 35.12 -23.99 8.25
C LEU A 89 34.51 -22.64 7.86
N LEU A 90 33.35 -22.27 8.45
CA LEU A 90 32.72 -20.98 8.21
C LEU A 90 33.59 -19.81 8.72
N LEU A 91 34.21 -19.96 9.89
CA LEU A 91 35.09 -18.94 10.47
C LEU A 91 36.41 -18.79 9.71
N SER A 92 36.85 -19.80 8.96
CA SER A 92 38.15 -19.78 8.27
C SER A 92 38.37 -18.60 7.30
N LYS A 93 37.28 -18.00 6.81
CA LYS A 93 37.25 -16.83 5.92
C LYS A 93 36.58 -15.60 6.58
N HIS A 94 36.03 -15.74 7.78
CA HIS A 94 35.24 -14.69 8.44
C HIS A 94 36.13 -13.75 9.26
N PRO A 95 35.96 -12.42 9.18
CA PRO A 95 36.72 -11.48 10.00
C PRO A 95 36.36 -11.61 11.49
N MET A 96 37.37 -11.49 12.37
CA MET A 96 37.20 -11.53 13.82
C MET A 96 36.89 -10.14 14.41
N ASP A 97 35.91 -9.43 13.84
CA ASP A 97 35.55 -8.05 14.21
C ASP A 97 34.25 -7.97 15.04
N CYS A 98 33.85 -9.07 15.68
CA CYS A 98 32.57 -9.16 16.42
C CYS A 98 32.38 -8.06 17.48
N LEU A 99 33.46 -7.54 18.06
CA LEU A 99 33.41 -6.45 19.04
C LEU A 99 33.04 -5.10 18.42
N THR A 100 33.23 -4.91 17.12
CA THR A 100 32.92 -3.65 16.40
C THR A 100 31.83 -3.83 15.34
N CYS A 101 31.49 -5.07 14.98
CA CYS A 101 30.45 -5.41 14.00
C CYS A 101 29.04 -5.01 14.49
N ALA A 102 28.26 -4.33 13.64
CA ALA A 102 26.90 -3.88 13.97
C ALA A 102 25.89 -5.02 14.22
N LYS A 103 26.14 -6.22 13.71
CA LYS A 103 25.29 -7.41 13.92
C LYS A 103 25.56 -8.13 15.25
N SER A 104 26.58 -7.70 16.01
CA SER A 104 26.93 -8.34 17.29
C SER A 104 25.71 -8.45 18.21
N GLY A 105 25.57 -9.59 18.88
CA GLY A 105 24.44 -9.96 19.75
C GLY A 105 23.11 -10.19 19.03
N PHE A 106 23.13 -10.18 17.69
CA PHE A 106 22.02 -10.63 16.83
C PHE A 106 22.56 -11.43 15.62
N CYS A 107 23.80 -11.94 15.74
CA CYS A 107 24.50 -12.68 14.71
C CYS A 107 24.39 -14.17 15.02
N ALA A 108 23.67 -14.92 14.17
CA ALA A 108 23.47 -16.34 14.42
C ALA A 108 24.80 -17.12 14.43
N LEU A 109 25.81 -16.68 13.67
CA LEU A 109 27.13 -17.32 13.67
C LEU A 109 27.83 -17.10 15.02
N GLN A 110 27.78 -15.88 15.54
CA GLN A 110 28.32 -15.55 16.85
C GLN A 110 27.65 -16.38 17.96
N ASP A 111 26.31 -16.49 17.94
CA ASP A 111 25.55 -17.24 18.94
C ASP A 111 25.92 -18.73 18.95
N LEU A 112 26.12 -19.33 17.78
CA LEU A 112 26.51 -20.74 17.69
C LEU A 112 27.97 -20.97 18.06
N CYS A 113 28.88 -20.06 17.68
CA CYS A 113 30.28 -20.13 18.12
C CYS A 113 30.37 -20.02 19.65
N PHE A 114 29.55 -19.14 20.26
CA PHE A 114 29.44 -19.05 21.71
C PHE A 114 28.89 -20.34 22.33
N LYS A 115 27.77 -20.87 21.80
CA LYS A 115 27.15 -22.12 22.29
C LYS A 115 28.10 -23.32 22.26
N TYR A 116 28.95 -23.42 21.24
CA TYR A 116 29.87 -24.55 21.05
C TYR A 116 31.31 -24.25 21.50
N GLU A 117 31.53 -23.11 22.17
CA GLU A 117 32.80 -22.68 22.75
C GLU A 117 33.97 -22.57 21.73
N ILE A 118 33.67 -22.12 20.51
CA ILE A 118 34.68 -21.89 19.47
C ILE A 118 35.28 -20.51 19.66
N LYS A 119 36.57 -20.47 20.04
CA LYS A 119 37.28 -19.23 20.39
C LYS A 119 38.01 -18.60 19.20
N GLU A 120 38.60 -19.43 18.35
CA GLU A 120 39.38 -19.03 17.19
C GLU A 120 39.18 -20.04 16.06
N PRO A 121 39.33 -19.64 14.79
CA PRO A 121 39.18 -20.55 13.67
C PRO A 121 40.30 -21.61 13.68
N ALA A 122 39.95 -22.89 13.59
CA ALA A 122 40.93 -23.97 13.45
C ALA A 122 41.70 -23.94 12.12
N TYR A 123 41.18 -23.23 11.12
CA TYR A 123 41.73 -23.13 9.77
C TYR A 123 41.76 -21.67 9.32
N ILE A 124 42.76 -21.27 8.54
CA ILE A 124 42.82 -19.94 7.93
C ILE A 124 42.86 -20.13 6.41
N ALA A 125 41.80 -19.68 5.74
CA ALA A 125 41.76 -19.69 4.28
C ALA A 125 42.54 -18.48 3.72
N PRO A 126 43.23 -18.60 2.59
CA PRO A 126 43.77 -17.43 1.89
C PRO A 126 42.60 -16.57 1.39
N THR A 127 42.54 -15.32 1.86
CA THR A 127 41.49 -14.37 1.48
C THR A 127 42.08 -13.14 0.82
N THR A 128 41.49 -12.73 -0.30
CA THR A 128 41.61 -11.36 -0.80
C THR A 128 40.52 -10.52 -0.14
N ARG A 129 40.92 -9.47 0.57
CA ARG A 129 39.98 -8.52 1.17
C ARG A 129 39.18 -7.88 0.03
N GLN A 130 37.89 -8.20 -0.05
CA GLN A 130 37.00 -7.59 -1.03
C GLN A 130 36.56 -6.22 -0.53
N PRO A 131 36.43 -5.23 -1.42
CA PRO A 131 35.88 -3.93 -1.05
C PRO A 131 34.44 -4.11 -0.56
N ILE A 132 34.03 -3.27 0.38
CA ILE A 132 32.63 -3.15 0.77
C ILE A 132 31.92 -2.45 -0.39
N ASP A 133 30.80 -3.02 -0.85
CA ASP A 133 29.92 -2.32 -1.78
C ASP A 133 28.93 -1.48 -0.96
N ASP A 134 29.16 -0.18 -0.95
CA ASP A 134 28.31 0.83 -0.32
C ASP A 134 27.57 1.71 -1.34
N SER A 135 27.51 1.29 -2.60
CA SER A 135 26.87 2.06 -3.68
C SER A 135 25.36 2.26 -3.45
N ASN A 136 24.68 1.29 -2.82
CA ASN A 136 23.27 1.41 -2.49
C ASN A 136 23.07 2.44 -1.35
N PRO A 137 22.13 3.39 -1.46
CA PRO A 137 21.97 4.44 -0.47
C PRO A 137 21.37 3.97 0.87
N PHE A 138 20.76 2.77 0.93
CA PHE A 138 20.04 2.28 2.11
C PHE A 138 20.79 1.24 2.93
N TYR A 139 21.67 0.45 2.30
CA TYR A 139 22.41 -0.63 2.95
C TYR A 139 23.75 -0.85 2.26
N TYR A 140 24.66 -1.59 2.91
CA TYR A 140 25.94 -1.99 2.32
C TYR A 140 26.09 -3.51 2.31
N SER A 141 26.96 -4.01 1.43
CA SER A 141 27.34 -5.41 1.30
C SER A 141 28.82 -5.60 1.62
N GLU A 142 29.11 -6.35 2.68
CA GLU A 142 30.45 -6.74 3.09
C GLU A 142 30.62 -8.25 2.86
N ALA A 143 31.05 -8.61 1.65
CA ALA A 143 31.19 -10.00 1.22
C ALA A 143 32.17 -10.82 2.10
N ALA A 144 33.13 -10.16 2.75
CA ALA A 144 34.05 -10.80 3.70
C ALA A 144 33.33 -11.46 4.89
N LYS A 145 32.15 -10.94 5.28
CA LYS A 145 31.34 -11.51 6.37
C LYS A 145 30.37 -12.60 5.89
N CYS A 146 30.25 -12.82 4.58
CA CYS A 146 29.25 -13.74 4.03
C CYS A 146 29.61 -15.21 4.31
N ILE A 147 28.64 -15.98 4.79
CA ILE A 147 28.74 -17.44 4.98
C ILE A 147 28.13 -18.25 3.83
N SER A 148 27.84 -17.61 2.70
CA SER A 148 27.26 -18.22 1.50
C SER A 148 26.01 -19.08 1.75
N CYS A 149 25.18 -18.72 2.73
CA CYS A 149 23.98 -19.48 3.08
C CYS A 149 22.83 -19.38 2.06
N GLY A 150 22.94 -18.51 1.06
CA GLY A 150 21.95 -18.34 -0.02
C GLY A 150 20.65 -17.64 0.35
N ARG A 151 20.34 -17.40 1.64
CA ARG A 151 19.05 -16.80 2.06
C ARG A 151 18.71 -15.49 1.37
N CYS A 152 19.67 -14.57 1.30
CA CYS A 152 19.46 -13.27 0.66
C CYS A 152 19.10 -13.40 -0.83
N VAL A 153 19.84 -14.24 -1.56
CA VAL A 153 19.60 -14.55 -2.97
C VAL A 153 18.22 -15.16 -3.16
N ARG A 154 17.90 -16.19 -2.38
CA ARG A 154 16.62 -16.90 -2.49
C ARG A 154 15.42 -16.02 -2.15
N VAL A 155 15.52 -15.17 -1.12
CA VAL A 155 14.45 -14.19 -0.82
C VAL A 155 14.29 -13.16 -1.94
N CYS A 156 15.39 -12.71 -2.55
CA CYS A 156 15.34 -11.79 -3.68
C CYS A 156 14.70 -12.44 -4.93
N ASN A 157 15.01 -13.71 -5.18
CA ASN A 157 14.62 -14.40 -6.40
C ASN A 157 13.26 -15.10 -6.29
N GLU A 158 12.97 -15.75 -5.17
CA GLU A 158 11.75 -16.57 -5.00
C GLU A 158 10.59 -15.77 -4.38
N LEU A 159 10.87 -14.87 -3.42
CA LEU A 159 9.80 -14.09 -2.77
C LEU A 159 9.59 -12.73 -3.42
N GLN A 160 10.63 -11.90 -3.46
CA GLN A 160 10.53 -10.56 -4.05
C GLN A 160 10.45 -10.59 -5.59
N SER A 161 11.03 -11.61 -6.20
CA SER A 161 11.06 -11.83 -7.66
C SER A 161 11.79 -10.77 -8.48
N THR A 162 12.73 -10.02 -7.90
CA THR A 162 13.53 -9.02 -8.65
C THR A 162 14.81 -9.62 -9.23
N ASN A 163 15.31 -10.75 -8.73
CA ASN A 163 16.54 -11.39 -9.21
C ASN A 163 17.82 -10.51 -9.20
N ALA A 164 17.84 -9.47 -8.34
CA ALA A 164 18.90 -8.46 -8.34
C ALA A 164 20.25 -8.96 -7.80
N ILE A 165 20.30 -10.08 -7.07
CA ILE A 165 21.52 -10.64 -6.50
C ILE A 165 21.58 -12.15 -6.72
N SER A 166 22.79 -12.68 -6.93
CA SER A 166 23.04 -14.10 -7.13
C SER A 166 24.33 -14.56 -6.44
N MET A 167 24.56 -15.88 -6.44
CA MET A 167 25.87 -16.45 -6.10
C MET A 167 26.74 -16.43 -7.37
N ILE A 168 27.81 -15.64 -7.35
CA ILE A 168 28.76 -15.56 -8.47
C ILE A 168 30.08 -16.25 -8.10
N GLU A 169 30.88 -16.53 -9.14
CA GLU A 169 32.13 -17.30 -9.03
C GLU A 169 31.91 -18.75 -8.52
N ARG A 170 32.98 -19.49 -8.21
CA ARG A 170 32.89 -20.91 -7.80
C ARG A 170 33.88 -21.24 -6.68
N GLY A 171 33.49 -22.17 -5.81
CA GLY A 171 34.35 -22.67 -4.74
C GLY A 171 34.67 -21.59 -3.69
N VAL A 172 35.94 -21.46 -3.32
CA VAL A 172 36.37 -20.53 -2.24
C VAL A 172 36.11 -19.06 -2.57
N SER A 173 36.04 -18.72 -3.86
CA SER A 173 35.82 -17.35 -4.32
C SER A 173 34.34 -16.97 -4.44
N THR A 174 33.41 -17.92 -4.22
CA THR A 174 31.97 -17.66 -4.27
C THR A 174 31.56 -16.52 -3.34
N LYS A 175 30.76 -15.59 -3.88
CA LYS A 175 30.23 -14.43 -3.15
C LYS A 175 28.83 -14.08 -3.66
N VAL A 176 28.09 -13.38 -2.79
CA VAL A 176 26.81 -12.76 -3.17
C VAL A 176 27.11 -11.41 -3.82
N SER A 177 26.63 -11.22 -5.04
CA SER A 177 26.78 -9.98 -5.80
C SER A 177 25.66 -9.86 -6.82
N PRO A 178 25.37 -8.65 -7.34
CA PRO A 178 24.64 -8.53 -8.59
C PRO A 178 25.28 -9.32 -9.74
N PRO A 179 24.49 -9.72 -10.76
CA PRO A 179 25.01 -10.34 -11.97
C PRO A 179 26.19 -9.56 -12.56
N PHE A 180 27.13 -10.28 -13.18
CA PHE A 180 28.34 -9.72 -13.80
C PHE A 180 29.29 -8.95 -12.85
N GLY A 181 29.05 -9.00 -11.54
CA GLY A 181 29.89 -8.29 -10.56
C GLY A 181 29.67 -6.77 -10.53
N MET A 182 28.53 -6.30 -11.04
CA MET A 182 28.09 -4.90 -10.95
C MET A 182 27.91 -4.47 -9.49
N SER A 183 27.95 -3.15 -9.26
CA SER A 183 27.59 -2.60 -7.95
C SER A 183 26.08 -2.72 -7.71
N LEU A 184 25.66 -2.68 -6.44
CA LEU A 184 24.25 -2.68 -6.08
C LEU A 184 23.47 -1.51 -6.69
N ALA A 185 24.09 -0.34 -6.87
CA ALA A 185 23.47 0.83 -7.50
C ALA A 185 23.22 0.67 -9.01
N GLU A 186 24.06 -0.09 -9.71
CA GLU A 186 23.92 -0.37 -11.14
C GLU A 186 22.98 -1.55 -11.44
N SER A 187 22.60 -2.29 -10.40
CA SER A 187 21.74 -3.47 -10.51
C SER A 187 20.25 -3.11 -10.59
N GLU A 188 19.41 -4.11 -10.88
CA GLU A 188 17.94 -3.99 -10.82
C GLU A 188 17.39 -3.98 -9.37
N CYS A 189 18.25 -3.79 -8.36
CA CYS A 189 17.85 -3.79 -6.95
C CYS A 189 16.92 -2.61 -6.62
N ILE A 190 15.65 -2.90 -6.40
CA ILE A 190 14.65 -1.91 -5.96
C ILE A 190 14.75 -1.50 -4.48
N SER A 191 15.82 -1.89 -3.79
CA SER A 191 16.07 -1.55 -2.37
C SER A 191 14.95 -1.94 -1.39
N CYS A 192 14.30 -3.09 -1.58
CA CYS A 192 13.25 -3.56 -0.66
C CYS A 192 13.77 -3.94 0.74
N GLY A 193 15.08 -4.23 0.87
CA GLY A 193 15.74 -4.60 2.12
C GLY A 193 15.35 -5.98 2.68
N ASN A 194 14.59 -6.79 1.94
CA ASN A 194 14.23 -8.15 2.37
C ASN A 194 15.48 -9.05 2.54
N CYS A 195 16.49 -8.90 1.67
CA CYS A 195 17.79 -9.58 1.78
C CYS A 195 18.57 -9.18 3.04
N VAL A 196 18.51 -7.90 3.42
CA VAL A 196 19.14 -7.33 4.63
C VAL A 196 18.50 -7.92 5.88
N SER A 197 17.16 -7.99 5.89
CA SER A 197 16.38 -8.50 7.03
C SER A 197 16.64 -9.98 7.33
N VAL A 198 16.98 -10.79 6.32
CA VAL A 198 17.26 -12.23 6.50
C VAL A 198 18.74 -12.58 6.65
N CYS A 199 19.66 -11.61 6.52
CA CYS A 199 21.10 -11.87 6.63
C CYS A 199 21.48 -12.24 8.09
N PRO A 200 22.06 -13.44 8.32
CA PRO A 200 22.33 -13.91 9.67
C PRO A 200 23.66 -13.40 10.26
N VAL A 201 24.58 -12.88 9.44
CA VAL A 201 26.01 -12.67 9.81
C VAL A 201 26.54 -11.25 9.58
N GLY A 202 25.64 -10.29 9.31
CA GLY A 202 26.05 -8.89 9.13
C GLY A 202 26.79 -8.61 7.83
N ALA A 203 26.73 -9.53 6.86
CA ALA A 203 27.24 -9.29 5.50
C ALA A 203 26.38 -8.29 4.72
N LEU A 204 25.09 -8.18 5.03
CA LEU A 204 24.19 -7.17 4.52
C LEU A 204 23.61 -6.42 5.72
N MET A 205 23.83 -5.12 5.79
CA MET A 205 23.43 -4.30 6.94
C MET A 205 22.87 -2.95 6.49
N PRO A 206 21.79 -2.46 7.13
CA PRO A 206 21.26 -1.15 6.84
C PRO A 206 22.30 -0.08 7.20
N LYS A 207 22.31 1.02 6.43
CA LYS A 207 23.05 2.23 6.78
C LYS A 207 22.24 2.95 7.87
N ALA A 208 22.72 2.89 9.11
CA ALA A 208 22.10 3.57 10.23
C ALA A 208 22.84 4.88 10.53
N LYS A 209 22.09 5.98 10.76
CA LYS A 209 22.66 7.26 11.22
C LYS A 209 23.19 7.14 12.66
N GLU A 210 22.46 6.38 13.48
CA GLU A 210 22.77 6.17 14.90
C GLU A 210 23.52 4.84 15.08
N LYS A 211 24.55 4.83 15.92
CA LYS A 211 25.26 3.60 16.29
C LYS A 211 24.53 2.92 17.46
N PHE A 212 24.08 1.69 17.26
CA PHE A 212 23.37 0.92 18.27
C PHE A 212 23.73 -0.56 18.26
N ARG A 213 23.38 -1.24 19.35
CA ARG A 213 23.38 -2.71 19.44
C ARG A 213 21.95 -3.21 19.49
N TYR A 214 21.67 -4.36 18.87
CA TYR A 214 20.31 -4.88 18.81
C TYR A 214 19.70 -5.18 20.20
N TRP A 215 20.50 -5.57 21.19
CA TRP A 215 20.03 -5.79 22.56
C TRP A 215 19.71 -4.48 23.32
N GLU A 216 20.10 -3.31 22.79
CA GLU A 216 19.74 -1.99 23.33
C GLU A 216 18.36 -1.52 22.81
N THR A 217 17.74 -2.28 21.91
CA THR A 217 16.49 -1.89 21.26
C THR A 217 15.28 -2.62 21.83
N LYS A 218 14.14 -1.94 21.89
CA LYS A 218 12.83 -2.54 22.10
C LYS A 218 12.11 -2.66 20.76
N ALA A 219 11.57 -3.84 20.46
CA ALA A 219 10.76 -4.07 19.27
C ALA A 219 9.28 -3.82 19.58
N THR A 220 8.62 -3.00 18.75
CA THR A 220 7.17 -2.75 18.82
C THR A 220 6.51 -3.08 17.49
N ARG A 221 5.60 -4.06 17.48
CA ARG A 221 4.85 -4.46 16.28
C ARG A 221 3.76 -3.45 15.93
N THR A 222 3.73 -3.00 14.69
CA THR A 222 2.74 -2.05 14.17
C THR A 222 2.50 -2.27 12.67
N THR A 223 1.66 -1.43 12.07
CA THR A 223 1.28 -1.51 10.65
C THR A 223 1.92 -0.35 9.87
N CYS A 224 2.41 -0.63 8.66
CA CYS A 224 2.98 0.37 7.77
C CYS A 224 1.97 1.47 7.43
N SER A 225 2.40 2.73 7.50
CA SER A 225 1.55 3.91 7.26
C SER A 225 1.58 4.43 5.82
N TYR A 226 2.11 3.68 4.85
CA TYR A 226 2.23 4.11 3.44
C TYR A 226 1.06 3.65 2.54
N CYS A 227 1.28 2.63 1.71
CA CYS A 227 0.28 2.14 0.77
C CYS A 227 -0.81 1.30 1.45
N GLY A 228 -1.95 1.14 0.78
CA GLY A 228 -3.10 0.36 1.26
C GLY A 228 -2.89 -1.15 1.44
N VAL A 229 -1.66 -1.69 1.37
CA VAL A 229 -1.40 -3.12 1.61
C VAL A 229 -1.52 -3.50 3.08
N GLY A 230 -1.11 -2.63 4.01
CA GLY A 230 -1.15 -2.95 5.45
C GLY A 230 -0.05 -3.92 5.90
N CYS A 231 1.18 -3.76 5.38
CA CYS A 231 2.31 -4.61 5.78
C CYS A 231 2.58 -4.52 7.29
N GLN A 232 2.75 -5.67 7.95
CA GLN A 232 3.12 -5.75 9.36
C GLN A 232 4.63 -5.62 9.53
N LEU A 233 5.05 -4.82 10.52
CA LEU A 233 6.47 -4.54 10.81
C LEU A 233 6.72 -4.35 12.30
N GLU A 234 7.98 -4.45 12.71
CA GLU A 234 8.46 -4.14 14.06
C GLU A 234 9.39 -2.94 14.02
N LEU A 235 9.05 -1.89 14.75
CA LEU A 235 9.91 -0.72 14.95
C LEU A 235 10.92 -1.05 16.06
N LEU A 236 12.22 -0.95 15.76
CA LEU A 236 13.27 -1.09 16.77
C LEU A 236 13.58 0.29 17.34
N VAL A 237 13.37 0.44 18.65
CA VAL A 237 13.47 1.73 19.34
C VAL A 237 14.62 1.70 20.34
N LYS A 238 15.48 2.71 20.28
CA LYS A 238 16.51 3.03 21.29
C LYS A 238 16.32 4.47 21.74
N GLU A 239 16.24 4.71 23.05
CA GLU A 239 16.15 6.07 23.63
C GLU A 239 15.09 6.95 22.93
N ASN A 240 13.88 6.40 22.76
CA ASN A 240 12.76 7.06 22.09
C ASN A 240 12.96 7.41 20.59
N LYS A 241 13.97 6.82 19.94
CA LYS A 241 14.23 6.96 18.50
C LYS A 241 14.10 5.62 17.80
N ILE A 242 13.47 5.63 16.62
CA ILE A 242 13.43 4.45 15.74
C ILE A 242 14.79 4.35 15.05
N VAL A 243 15.47 3.21 15.20
CA VAL A 243 16.82 2.99 14.67
C VAL A 243 16.88 2.00 13.51
N ASP A 244 15.90 1.08 13.41
CA ASP A 244 15.75 0.11 12.30
C ASP A 244 14.31 -0.44 12.31
N ILE A 245 13.91 -1.13 11.24
CA ILE A 245 12.62 -1.80 11.09
C ILE A 245 12.82 -3.25 10.70
N LYS A 246 12.15 -4.19 11.37
CA LYS A 246 12.09 -5.60 10.95
C LYS A 246 10.75 -5.92 10.30
N PRO A 247 10.72 -6.74 9.23
CA PRO A 247 9.46 -7.27 8.73
C PRO A 247 8.84 -8.18 9.80
N ALA A 248 7.54 -8.02 10.06
CA ALA A 248 6.76 -8.98 10.83
C ALA A 248 5.93 -9.83 9.87
N HIS A 249 5.69 -11.08 10.26
CA HIS A 249 4.76 -11.92 9.51
C HIS A 249 3.32 -11.42 9.70
N GLY A 250 2.62 -11.17 8.61
CA GLY A 250 1.21 -10.84 8.60
C GLY A 250 0.58 -11.33 7.29
N GLU A 251 -0.71 -11.62 7.31
CA GLU A 251 -1.44 -12.15 6.14
C GLU A 251 -1.23 -11.31 4.86
N SER A 252 -1.18 -9.98 5.01
CA SER A 252 -1.09 -9.07 3.87
C SER A 252 0.31 -8.96 3.26
N ASN A 253 1.35 -9.41 3.96
CA ASN A 253 2.73 -9.24 3.50
C ASN A 253 3.66 -10.45 3.65
N GLU A 254 3.27 -11.47 4.42
CA GLU A 254 4.05 -12.68 4.68
C GLU A 254 5.53 -12.38 5.02
N GLY A 255 5.78 -11.29 5.76
CA GLY A 255 7.13 -10.85 6.13
C GLY A 255 7.94 -10.17 5.01
N LEU A 256 7.30 -9.67 3.96
CA LEU A 256 7.91 -8.79 2.95
C LEU A 256 7.65 -7.32 3.27
N LEU A 257 8.62 -6.46 2.94
CA LEU A 257 8.49 -5.01 2.94
C LEU A 257 9.02 -4.43 1.62
N CYS A 258 8.70 -3.15 1.38
CA CYS A 258 9.30 -2.35 0.31
C CYS A 258 10.27 -1.32 0.88
N VAL A 259 10.97 -0.59 0.01
CA VAL A 259 11.94 0.46 0.38
C VAL A 259 11.35 1.46 1.38
N LYS A 260 10.10 1.90 1.17
CA LYS A 260 9.41 2.84 2.05
C LYS A 260 9.18 2.24 3.44
N GLY A 261 8.62 1.03 3.50
CA GLY A 261 8.32 0.36 4.77
C GLY A 261 9.56 -0.07 5.56
N LYS A 262 10.68 -0.34 4.90
CA LYS A 262 11.93 -0.77 5.54
C LYS A 262 12.83 0.40 5.94
N PHE A 263 12.93 1.45 5.12
CA PHE A 263 13.94 2.50 5.29
C PHE A 263 13.39 3.91 5.52
N ALA A 264 12.15 4.21 5.12
CA ALA A 264 11.60 5.58 5.21
C ALA A 264 10.91 5.85 6.56
N TYR A 265 11.60 5.67 7.69
CA TYR A 265 11.05 5.93 9.02
C TYR A 265 11.60 7.19 9.69
N ASN A 266 12.62 7.82 9.08
CA ASN A 266 13.31 8.98 9.65
C ASN A 266 12.40 10.19 9.87
N PHE A 267 11.29 10.31 9.14
CA PHE A 267 10.31 11.39 9.31
C PHE A 267 9.73 11.44 10.74
N VAL A 268 9.63 10.30 11.44
CA VAL A 268 9.09 10.25 12.81
C VAL A 268 9.97 11.08 13.76
N ASN A 269 11.29 10.91 13.68
CA ASN A 269 12.25 11.63 14.52
C ASN A 269 12.89 12.84 13.82
N HIS A 270 12.28 13.37 12.75
CA HIS A 270 12.85 14.47 11.97
C HIS A 270 12.77 15.81 12.73
N PRO A 271 13.80 16.67 12.69
CA PRO A 271 13.79 17.95 13.40
C PRO A 271 12.68 18.92 12.96
N ASP A 272 12.28 18.88 11.68
CA ASP A 272 11.20 19.72 11.11
C ASP A 272 9.78 19.38 11.58
N ARG A 273 9.61 18.33 12.40
CA ARG A 273 8.28 17.98 12.95
C ARG A 273 7.70 19.17 13.70
N LEU A 274 6.40 19.43 13.49
CA LEU A 274 5.68 20.41 14.31
C LEU A 274 5.70 19.96 15.77
N LYS A 275 5.92 20.91 16.68
CA LYS A 275 6.09 20.64 18.12
C LYS A 275 5.10 21.40 18.99
N LYS A 276 4.57 22.50 18.48
CA LYS A 276 3.63 23.39 19.17
C LYS A 276 2.61 23.93 18.15
N PRO A 277 1.43 24.36 18.62
CA PRO A 277 0.50 25.11 17.80
C PRO A 277 1.17 26.33 17.18
N LEU A 278 0.80 26.64 15.93
CA LEU A 278 1.18 27.88 15.26
C LEU A 278 -0.08 28.65 14.89
N ILE A 279 -0.05 29.96 15.01
CA ILE A 279 -1.17 30.83 14.62
C ILE A 279 -0.68 31.97 13.74
N ARG A 280 -1.52 32.40 12.81
CA ARG A 280 -1.20 33.51 11.91
C ARG A 280 -1.50 34.84 12.58
N LYS A 281 -0.46 35.60 12.88
CA LYS A 281 -0.51 36.98 13.40
C LYS A 281 0.20 37.90 12.41
N ASN A 282 -0.45 38.99 12.00
CA ASN A 282 0.11 39.97 11.06
C ASN A 282 0.70 39.34 9.78
N GLY A 283 0.06 38.28 9.26
CA GLY A 283 0.49 37.56 8.06
C GLY A 283 1.61 36.54 8.26
N LYS A 284 2.15 36.36 9.48
CA LYS A 284 3.20 35.38 9.80
C LYS A 284 2.71 34.33 10.77
N LEU A 285 3.20 33.11 10.62
CA LEU A 285 2.96 32.02 11.58
C LEU A 285 3.91 32.17 12.76
N GLU A 286 3.36 32.19 13.97
CA GLU A 286 4.09 32.32 15.23
C GLU A 286 3.68 31.18 16.18
N GLU A 287 4.61 30.72 17.04
CA GLU A 287 4.29 29.72 18.07
C GLU A 287 3.22 30.26 19.04
N ALA A 288 2.27 29.39 19.39
CA ALA A 288 1.18 29.68 20.32
C ALA A 288 1.02 28.56 21.35
N THR A 289 0.24 28.82 22.40
CA THR A 289 -0.20 27.77 23.32
C THR A 289 -1.42 27.04 22.78
N TRP A 290 -1.69 25.84 23.30
CA TRP A 290 -2.90 25.09 22.95
C TRP A 290 -4.17 25.86 23.28
N GLU A 291 -4.20 26.57 24.42
CA GLU A 291 -5.34 27.36 24.86
C GLU A 291 -5.63 28.50 23.88
N GLU A 292 -4.61 29.24 23.45
CA GLU A 292 -4.75 30.34 22.48
C GLU A 292 -5.23 29.80 21.12
N ALA A 293 -4.64 28.72 20.62
CA ALA A 293 -5.02 28.11 19.36
C ALA A 293 -6.48 27.62 19.39
N TYR A 294 -6.89 26.95 20.48
CA TYR A 294 -8.27 26.51 20.65
C TYR A 294 -9.24 27.67 20.75
N GLU A 295 -8.92 28.71 21.53
CA GLU A 295 -9.80 29.87 21.66
C GLU A 295 -10.13 30.50 20.29
N ILE A 296 -9.11 30.68 19.43
CA ILE A 296 -9.30 31.22 18.08
C ILE A 296 -10.22 30.31 17.25
N ILE A 297 -9.97 28.99 17.24
CA ILE A 297 -10.78 28.03 16.49
C ILE A 297 -12.23 28.05 16.97
N LEU A 298 -12.44 27.97 18.29
CA LEU A 298 -13.76 27.90 18.91
C LEU A 298 -14.57 29.17 18.66
N ASN A 299 -13.95 30.33 18.82
CA ASN A 299 -14.58 31.61 18.53
C ASN A 299 -15.00 31.70 17.06
N LYS A 300 -14.14 31.23 16.14
CA LYS A 300 -14.48 31.25 14.72
C LYS A 300 -15.59 30.27 14.35
N ILE A 301 -15.58 29.07 14.92
CA ILE A 301 -16.66 28.09 14.73
C ILE A 301 -18.00 28.67 15.20
N ARG A 302 -18.03 29.29 16.39
CA ARG A 302 -19.25 29.92 16.93
C ARG A 302 -19.73 31.07 16.05
N GLU A 303 -18.83 31.97 15.66
CA GLU A 303 -19.11 33.09 14.76
C GLU A 303 -19.72 32.62 13.43
N VAL A 304 -19.09 31.65 12.77
CA VAL A 304 -19.54 31.15 11.47
C VAL A 304 -20.89 30.44 11.60
N LYS A 305 -21.06 29.62 12.63
CA LYS A 305 -22.31 28.88 12.86
C LYS A 305 -23.48 29.82 13.14
N GLU A 306 -23.25 30.90 13.90
CA GLU A 306 -24.29 31.92 14.21
C GLU A 306 -24.65 32.76 12.98
N GLN A 307 -23.66 33.19 12.18
CA GLN A 307 -23.89 34.11 11.06
C GLN A 307 -24.30 33.41 9.75
N PHE A 308 -23.75 32.24 9.46
CA PHE A 308 -23.88 31.57 8.14
C PHE A 308 -24.48 30.16 8.23
N GLY A 309 -24.63 29.61 9.44
CA GLY A 309 -25.13 28.26 9.67
C GLY A 309 -24.05 27.17 9.63
N ALA A 310 -24.43 25.95 10.02
CA ALA A 310 -23.50 24.83 10.16
C ALA A 310 -22.88 24.37 8.82
N ASP A 311 -23.62 24.48 7.71
CA ASP A 311 -23.16 24.07 6.39
C ASP A 311 -22.11 25.04 5.78
N ALA A 312 -21.86 26.18 6.41
CA ALA A 312 -20.75 27.07 6.05
C ALA A 312 -19.39 26.58 6.60
N ILE A 313 -19.37 25.43 7.28
CA ILE A 313 -18.17 24.78 7.81
C ILE A 313 -17.98 23.45 7.07
N ALA A 314 -16.76 23.17 6.64
CA ALA A 314 -16.39 21.89 6.03
C ALA A 314 -15.16 21.30 6.71
N GLY A 315 -15.06 19.98 6.71
CA GLY A 315 -13.97 19.23 7.33
C GLY A 315 -13.39 18.18 6.39
N PHE A 316 -12.08 18.20 6.20
CA PHE A 316 -11.35 17.14 5.49
C PHE A 316 -10.71 16.21 6.52
N SER A 317 -11.15 14.96 6.53
CA SER A 317 -10.52 13.90 7.32
C SER A 317 -9.31 13.33 6.57
N SER A 318 -8.72 12.21 7.03
CA SER A 318 -7.55 11.64 6.35
C SER A 318 -7.45 10.13 6.42
N ALA A 319 -7.10 9.54 5.28
CA ALA A 319 -6.76 8.13 5.17
C ALA A 319 -5.34 7.79 5.67
N ARG A 320 -4.64 8.76 6.28
CA ARG A 320 -3.35 8.58 6.95
C ARG A 320 -3.48 8.42 8.46
N VAL A 321 -4.60 8.87 9.03
CA VAL A 321 -4.91 8.77 10.47
C VAL A 321 -5.69 7.50 10.79
N SER A 322 -5.88 7.18 12.07
CA SER A 322 -6.52 5.94 12.51
C SER A 322 -8.03 5.94 12.26
N ASN A 323 -8.68 4.78 12.38
CA ASN A 323 -10.14 4.68 12.28
C ASN A 323 -10.83 5.49 13.39
N GLU A 324 -10.29 5.42 14.60
CA GLU A 324 -10.82 6.12 15.76
C GLU A 324 -10.81 7.64 15.52
N GLU A 325 -9.76 8.15 14.89
CA GLU A 325 -9.61 9.57 14.55
C GLU A 325 -10.54 9.99 13.39
N ASN A 326 -10.69 9.15 12.36
CA ASN A 326 -11.66 9.37 11.29
C ASN A 326 -13.10 9.36 11.83
N TYR A 327 -13.42 8.46 12.75
CA TYR A 327 -14.72 8.38 13.41
C TYR A 327 -15.00 9.63 14.23
N LEU A 328 -14.03 10.11 15.02
CA LEU A 328 -14.19 11.34 15.78
C LEU A 328 -14.32 12.57 14.89
N MET A 329 -13.59 12.66 13.78
CA MET A 329 -13.76 13.77 12.83
C MET A 329 -15.17 13.78 12.23
N SER A 330 -15.66 12.61 11.82
CA SER A 330 -17.03 12.41 11.36
C SER A 330 -18.08 12.79 12.43
N LYS A 331 -17.87 12.35 13.68
CA LYS A 331 -18.74 12.67 14.83
C LYS A 331 -18.69 14.16 15.18
N PHE A 332 -17.52 14.79 15.13
CA PHE A 332 -17.33 16.23 15.37
C PHE A 332 -18.13 17.07 14.36
N MET A 333 -17.95 16.82 13.07
CA MET A 333 -18.66 17.56 12.02
C MET A 333 -20.19 17.37 12.11
N ARG A 334 -20.65 16.19 12.48
CA ARG A 334 -22.08 15.86 12.50
C ARG A 334 -22.80 16.21 13.80
N ALA A 335 -22.26 15.76 14.93
CA ALA A 335 -22.91 15.89 16.23
C ALA A 335 -22.64 17.24 16.92
N VAL A 336 -21.50 17.88 16.62
CA VAL A 336 -21.09 19.16 17.25
C VAL A 336 -21.33 20.33 16.30
N ILE A 337 -20.78 20.27 15.09
CA ILE A 337 -21.00 21.34 14.11
C ILE A 337 -22.45 21.31 13.61
N GLY A 338 -22.95 20.12 13.25
CA GLY A 338 -24.32 19.93 12.76
C GLY A 338 -24.43 19.82 11.24
N THR A 339 -23.34 19.45 10.57
CA THR A 339 -23.27 19.36 9.09
C THR A 339 -22.77 17.99 8.65
N ASN A 340 -23.13 17.59 7.43
CA ASN A 340 -22.58 16.42 6.75
C ASN A 340 -21.41 16.77 5.81
N ASN A 341 -20.89 18.02 5.85
CA ASN A 341 -19.74 18.48 5.07
C ASN A 341 -18.42 17.90 5.60
N VAL A 342 -18.28 16.57 5.53
CA VAL A 342 -17.08 15.82 5.87
C VAL A 342 -16.72 14.88 4.73
N ASP A 343 -15.50 14.98 4.22
CA ASP A 343 -15.00 14.13 3.14
C ASP A 343 -13.48 13.93 3.31
N HIS A 344 -12.84 13.17 2.42
CA HIS A 344 -11.39 12.94 2.47
C HIS A 344 -10.86 12.45 1.10
N CYS A 345 -9.57 12.12 1.04
CA CYS A 345 -8.85 11.74 -0.17
C CYS A 345 -9.44 10.58 -0.98
N ALA A 346 -10.35 9.74 -0.43
CA ALA A 346 -11.04 8.74 -1.23
C ALA A 346 -11.82 9.37 -2.39
N ARG A 347 -12.33 10.61 -2.20
CA ARG A 347 -12.98 11.40 -3.24
C ARG A 347 -12.16 11.46 -4.51
N LEU A 348 -10.87 11.72 -4.35
CA LEU A 348 -9.89 11.91 -5.41
C LEU A 348 -9.27 10.60 -5.88
N CYS A 349 -9.60 9.47 -5.27
CA CYS A 349 -8.89 8.20 -5.45
C CYS A 349 -9.82 7.07 -5.90
N HIS A 350 -10.68 6.56 -5.01
CA HIS A 350 -11.51 5.37 -5.24
C HIS A 350 -13.01 5.63 -5.03
N ALA A 351 -13.47 6.87 -5.04
CA ALA A 351 -14.89 7.17 -4.92
C ALA A 351 -15.73 6.49 -6.01
N SER A 352 -15.22 6.43 -7.24
CA SER A 352 -15.87 5.71 -8.36
C SER A 352 -15.89 4.20 -8.14
N THR A 353 -14.91 3.63 -7.43
CA THR A 353 -14.97 2.23 -6.99
C THR A 353 -16.10 2.00 -5.99
N VAL A 354 -16.20 2.87 -4.99
CA VAL A 354 -17.25 2.77 -3.98
C VAL A 354 -18.64 2.88 -4.63
N ALA A 355 -18.82 3.86 -5.52
CA ALA A 355 -20.08 4.06 -6.23
C ALA A 355 -20.39 2.88 -7.20
N GLY A 356 -19.44 2.48 -8.03
CA GLY A 356 -19.63 1.45 -9.05
C GLY A 356 -19.94 0.07 -8.46
N LEU A 357 -19.07 -0.43 -7.57
CA LEU A 357 -19.25 -1.76 -6.99
C LEU A 357 -20.39 -1.83 -5.96
N ALA A 358 -20.72 -0.73 -5.27
CA ALA A 358 -21.92 -0.71 -4.43
C ALA A 358 -23.19 -0.89 -5.29
N VAL A 359 -23.24 -0.28 -6.48
CA VAL A 359 -24.34 -0.48 -7.42
C VAL A 359 -24.34 -1.91 -7.98
N THR A 360 -23.22 -2.45 -8.45
CA THR A 360 -23.24 -3.75 -9.14
C THR A 360 -23.24 -4.95 -8.18
N LEU A 361 -22.57 -4.87 -7.03
CA LEU A 361 -22.35 -5.99 -6.09
C LEU A 361 -22.91 -5.76 -4.68
N GLY A 362 -23.27 -4.52 -4.33
CA GLY A 362 -23.73 -4.16 -2.98
C GLY A 362 -22.61 -3.84 -1.99
N SER A 363 -21.34 -3.89 -2.42
CA SER A 363 -20.20 -3.49 -1.60
C SER A 363 -19.15 -2.79 -2.45
N GLY A 364 -18.71 -1.60 -2.00
CA GLY A 364 -17.67 -0.80 -2.65
C GLY A 364 -16.23 -1.26 -2.37
N ALA A 365 -16.04 -2.36 -1.66
CA ALA A 365 -14.73 -2.80 -1.18
C ALA A 365 -14.07 -3.80 -2.15
N MET A 366 -12.78 -4.09 -1.92
CA MET A 366 -12.12 -5.23 -2.59
C MET A 366 -12.90 -6.51 -2.31
N THR A 367 -12.86 -7.51 -3.19
CA THR A 367 -13.61 -8.76 -2.98
C THR A 367 -12.78 -9.82 -2.26
N ASN A 368 -11.48 -9.90 -2.54
CA ASN A 368 -10.60 -10.98 -2.04
C ASN A 368 -9.48 -10.44 -1.13
N GLY A 369 -8.72 -11.36 -0.51
CA GLY A 369 -7.49 -11.04 0.21
C GLY A 369 -6.32 -10.77 -0.74
N ILE A 370 -5.29 -10.07 -0.29
CA ILE A 370 -4.10 -9.72 -1.08
C ILE A 370 -3.31 -10.98 -1.45
N ALA A 371 -3.04 -11.86 -0.47
CA ALA A 371 -2.29 -13.09 -0.69
C ALA A 371 -3.03 -14.11 -1.57
N ASP A 372 -4.36 -13.98 -1.68
CA ASP A 372 -5.23 -14.88 -2.45
C ASP A 372 -4.92 -14.85 -3.96
N VAL A 373 -4.33 -13.77 -4.46
CA VAL A 373 -3.88 -13.65 -5.87
C VAL A 373 -2.89 -14.75 -6.28
N LYS A 374 -2.15 -15.34 -5.32
CA LYS A 374 -1.22 -16.44 -5.59
C LYS A 374 -1.92 -17.72 -6.08
N HIS A 375 -3.24 -17.80 -5.88
CA HIS A 375 -4.10 -18.91 -6.33
C HIS A 375 -4.84 -18.62 -7.64
N ALA A 376 -4.61 -17.45 -8.26
CA ALA A 376 -5.23 -17.11 -9.53
C ALA A 376 -4.66 -17.94 -10.70
N ASP A 377 -5.53 -18.38 -11.60
CA ASP A 377 -5.13 -19.01 -12.87
C ASP A 377 -4.85 -17.93 -13.94
N ALA A 378 -5.59 -16.81 -13.88
CA ALA A 378 -5.37 -15.63 -14.71
C ALA A 378 -5.49 -14.35 -13.87
N ILE A 379 -4.67 -13.36 -14.21
CA ILE A 379 -4.65 -12.04 -13.57
C ILE A 379 -4.79 -10.99 -14.66
N PHE A 380 -5.85 -10.18 -14.58
CA PHE A 380 -6.06 -9.03 -15.43
C PHE A 380 -5.76 -7.75 -14.66
N ILE A 381 -4.63 -7.11 -14.96
CA ILE A 381 -4.23 -5.84 -14.39
C ILE A 381 -4.63 -4.72 -15.34
N THR A 382 -5.43 -3.76 -14.88
CA THR A 382 -5.78 -2.59 -15.68
C THR A 382 -5.75 -1.29 -14.88
N GLY A 383 -5.12 -0.26 -15.44
CA GLY A 383 -4.99 1.04 -14.79
C GLY A 383 -4.27 0.99 -13.43
N SER A 384 -3.21 0.18 -13.33
CA SER A 384 -2.46 -0.04 -12.10
C SER A 384 -1.00 -0.42 -12.36
N ASN A 385 -0.06 0.41 -11.88
CA ASN A 385 1.35 0.03 -11.72
C ASN A 385 1.59 -0.60 -10.34
N THR A 386 1.16 -1.85 -10.20
CA THR A 386 1.16 -2.58 -8.92
C THR A 386 2.57 -2.73 -8.33
N THR A 387 3.60 -2.90 -9.16
CA THR A 387 5.01 -3.06 -8.72
C THR A 387 5.57 -1.84 -8.00
N GLU A 388 5.08 -0.64 -8.32
CA GLU A 388 5.56 0.61 -7.71
C GLU A 388 4.63 1.13 -6.62
N ALA A 389 3.32 1.07 -6.86
CA ALA A 389 2.30 1.57 -5.94
C ALA A 389 2.03 0.62 -4.76
N HIS A 390 2.06 -0.70 -5.01
CA HIS A 390 1.77 -1.76 -4.04
C HIS A 390 2.80 -2.89 -4.13
N PRO A 391 4.09 -2.66 -3.82
CA PRO A 391 5.17 -3.55 -4.24
C PRO A 391 5.08 -4.99 -3.71
N VAL A 392 4.47 -5.17 -2.54
CA VAL A 392 4.23 -6.51 -1.95
C VAL A 392 3.14 -7.27 -2.72
N MET A 393 2.08 -6.59 -3.16
CA MET A 393 1.10 -7.17 -4.08
C MET A 393 1.77 -7.52 -5.42
N GLY A 394 2.66 -6.64 -5.93
CA GLY A 394 3.45 -6.93 -7.13
C GLY A 394 4.30 -8.20 -6.97
N ALA A 395 4.96 -8.37 -5.82
CA ALA A 395 5.71 -9.59 -5.51
C ALA A 395 4.82 -10.85 -5.52
N PHE A 396 3.59 -10.77 -5.00
CA PHE A 396 2.64 -11.88 -5.05
C PHE A 396 2.13 -12.18 -6.46
N VAL A 397 1.95 -11.16 -7.32
CA VAL A 397 1.65 -11.37 -8.75
C VAL A 397 2.80 -12.09 -9.45
N HIS A 398 4.06 -11.70 -9.21
CA HIS A 398 5.21 -12.43 -9.77
C HIS A 398 5.30 -13.88 -9.23
N GLN A 399 4.91 -14.13 -7.98
CA GLN A 399 4.84 -15.49 -7.43
C GLN A 399 3.73 -16.31 -8.11
N ALA A 400 2.55 -15.72 -8.33
CA ALA A 400 1.45 -16.36 -9.06
C ALA A 400 1.87 -16.75 -10.48
N ARG A 401 2.55 -15.83 -11.18
CA ARG A 401 3.18 -16.07 -12.50
C ARG A 401 4.13 -17.28 -12.49
N LYS A 402 5.02 -17.34 -11.51
CA LYS A 402 5.96 -18.48 -11.34
C LYS A 402 5.24 -19.80 -11.08
N ASN A 403 4.05 -19.75 -10.50
CA ASN A 403 3.19 -20.91 -10.29
C ASN A 403 2.34 -21.27 -11.53
N GLY A 404 2.44 -20.51 -12.62
CA GLY A 404 1.77 -20.79 -13.89
C GLY A 404 0.62 -19.85 -14.25
N ALA A 405 0.27 -18.88 -13.40
CA ALA A 405 -0.81 -17.94 -13.66
C ALA A 405 -0.57 -17.13 -14.95
N LYS A 406 -1.61 -16.91 -15.74
CA LYS A 406 -1.60 -16.05 -16.93
C LYS A 406 -1.74 -14.58 -16.53
N LEU A 407 -1.08 -13.69 -17.28
CA LEU A 407 -1.11 -12.26 -16.98
C LEU A 407 -1.50 -11.44 -18.20
N ILE A 408 -2.55 -10.65 -18.03
CA ILE A 408 -3.04 -9.66 -18.98
C ILE A 408 -2.81 -8.29 -18.36
N VAL A 409 -2.16 -7.39 -19.08
CA VAL A 409 -1.93 -6.00 -18.62
C VAL A 409 -2.54 -5.05 -19.63
N ALA A 410 -3.43 -4.17 -19.19
CA ALA A 410 -3.98 -3.08 -19.99
C ALA A 410 -3.67 -1.74 -19.32
N ASP A 411 -2.62 -1.06 -19.81
CA ASP A 411 -2.14 0.21 -19.28
C ASP A 411 -1.46 1.02 -20.40
N PRO A 412 -1.69 2.35 -20.50
CA PRO A 412 -1.02 3.20 -21.50
C PRO A 412 0.51 3.25 -21.35
N ARG A 413 1.04 2.92 -20.16
CA ARG A 413 2.48 2.79 -19.91
C ARG A 413 2.90 1.33 -19.90
N GLU A 414 4.06 1.03 -20.48
CA GLU A 414 4.71 -0.27 -20.37
C GLU A 414 5.31 -0.43 -18.96
N ILE A 415 4.45 -0.66 -17.98
CA ILE A 415 4.83 -0.89 -16.57
C ILE A 415 5.69 -2.15 -16.45
N PRO A 416 6.46 -2.35 -15.35
CA PRO A 416 7.33 -3.53 -15.21
C PRO A 416 6.63 -4.88 -15.45
N LEU A 417 5.38 -5.02 -14.99
CA LEU A 417 4.58 -6.25 -15.21
C LEU A 417 4.15 -6.46 -16.66
N ALA A 418 4.09 -5.41 -17.49
CA ALA A 418 3.74 -5.52 -18.91
C ALA A 418 4.78 -6.35 -19.68
N LYS A 419 6.06 -6.20 -19.33
CA LYS A 419 7.19 -6.92 -19.95
C LYS A 419 7.14 -8.44 -19.75
N GLU A 420 6.41 -8.89 -18.72
CA GLU A 420 6.24 -10.29 -18.36
C GLU A 420 4.84 -10.84 -18.70
N ALA A 421 3.97 -9.99 -19.26
CA ALA A 421 2.58 -10.32 -19.54
C ALA A 421 2.44 -11.29 -20.72
N ASP A 422 1.47 -12.21 -20.63
CA ASP A 422 1.07 -13.05 -21.75
C ASP A 422 0.36 -12.21 -22.84
N VAL A 423 -0.34 -11.14 -22.44
CA VAL A 423 -0.91 -10.12 -23.35
C VAL A 423 -0.73 -8.73 -22.72
N TYR A 424 -0.11 -7.81 -23.46
CA TYR A 424 -0.01 -6.40 -23.11
C TYR A 424 -0.83 -5.56 -24.10
N LEU A 425 -1.78 -4.79 -23.57
CA LEU A 425 -2.63 -3.87 -24.31
C LEU A 425 -2.26 -2.44 -23.91
N GLN A 426 -1.45 -1.78 -24.74
CA GLN A 426 -1.08 -0.38 -24.55
C GLN A 426 -2.24 0.53 -24.95
N ILE A 427 -3.29 0.55 -24.13
CA ILE A 427 -4.53 1.26 -24.46
C ILE A 427 -4.38 2.78 -24.36
N LYS A 428 -5.05 3.51 -25.25
CA LYS A 428 -5.24 4.95 -25.14
C LYS A 428 -5.91 5.31 -23.79
N PRO A 429 -5.40 6.29 -23.03
CA PRO A 429 -6.04 6.73 -21.79
C PRO A 429 -7.51 7.13 -22.00
N GLY A 430 -8.41 6.55 -21.18
CA GLY A 430 -9.86 6.81 -21.26
C GLY A 430 -10.65 5.84 -22.16
N SER A 431 -10.05 4.74 -22.63
CA SER A 431 -10.70 3.73 -23.47
C SER A 431 -11.15 2.45 -22.74
N SER A 432 -11.06 2.41 -21.40
CA SER A 432 -11.25 1.19 -20.60
C SER A 432 -12.63 0.52 -20.72
N VAL A 433 -13.72 1.30 -20.86
CA VAL A 433 -15.07 0.76 -21.13
C VAL A 433 -15.10 0.06 -22.50
N ALA A 434 -14.48 0.64 -23.53
CA ALA A 434 -14.46 0.04 -24.86
C ALA A 434 -13.74 -1.30 -24.84
N LEU A 435 -12.60 -1.38 -24.12
CA LEU A 435 -11.88 -2.64 -23.94
C LEU A 435 -12.72 -3.69 -23.21
N SER A 436 -13.31 -3.33 -22.06
CA SER A 436 -14.10 -4.26 -21.26
C SER A 436 -15.31 -4.79 -22.02
N ASN A 437 -16.03 -3.90 -22.73
CA ASN A 437 -17.16 -4.29 -23.57
C ASN A 437 -16.74 -5.18 -24.74
N ALA A 438 -15.57 -4.95 -25.35
CA ALA A 438 -15.06 -5.81 -26.41
C ALA A 438 -14.62 -7.18 -25.91
N MET A 439 -14.05 -7.26 -24.70
CA MET A 439 -13.77 -8.55 -24.08
C MET A 439 -15.06 -9.33 -23.81
N ILE A 440 -16.09 -8.67 -23.25
CA ILE A 440 -17.41 -9.29 -23.04
C ILE A 440 -18.02 -9.71 -24.38
N HIS A 441 -17.91 -8.90 -25.43
CA HIS A 441 -18.38 -9.26 -26.78
C HIS A 441 -17.77 -10.57 -27.26
N VAL A 442 -16.45 -10.72 -27.16
CA VAL A 442 -15.75 -11.95 -27.57
C VAL A 442 -16.20 -13.15 -26.73
N ILE A 443 -16.32 -12.96 -25.41
CA ILE A 443 -16.78 -14.02 -24.49
C ILE A 443 -18.15 -14.55 -24.91
N LEU A 444 -19.12 -13.65 -25.13
CA LEU A 444 -20.48 -14.03 -25.54
C LEU A 444 -20.54 -14.59 -26.98
N GLN A 445 -19.71 -14.08 -27.88
CA GLN A 445 -19.65 -14.56 -29.25
C GLN A 445 -19.11 -16.00 -29.33
N GLU A 446 -18.17 -16.34 -28.45
CA GLU A 446 -17.50 -17.65 -28.40
C GLU A 446 -18.15 -18.64 -27.43
N GLY A 447 -19.18 -18.25 -26.67
CA GLY A 447 -19.85 -19.10 -25.69
C GLY A 447 -18.97 -19.43 -24.49
N LEU A 448 -18.18 -18.47 -24.03
CA LEU A 448 -17.22 -18.61 -22.92
C LEU A 448 -17.76 -18.05 -21.59
N GLU A 449 -18.99 -17.55 -21.57
CA GLU A 449 -19.66 -17.06 -20.36
C GLU A 449 -20.06 -18.19 -19.39
N ASP A 450 -20.24 -17.83 -18.13
CA ASP A 450 -20.81 -18.71 -17.13
C ASP A 450 -22.34 -18.55 -17.10
N GLU A 451 -23.03 -19.27 -18.00
CA GLU A 451 -24.50 -19.21 -18.13
C GLU A 451 -25.24 -19.56 -16.83
N GLU A 452 -24.72 -20.52 -16.06
CA GLU A 452 -25.31 -20.96 -14.80
C GLU A 452 -25.20 -19.85 -13.75
N TYR A 453 -24.03 -19.22 -13.62
CA TYR A 453 -23.84 -18.10 -12.71
C TYR A 453 -24.70 -16.91 -13.09
N ILE A 454 -24.74 -16.55 -14.38
CA ILE A 454 -25.57 -15.44 -14.89
C ILE A 454 -27.03 -15.66 -14.51
N THR A 455 -27.58 -16.83 -14.82
CA THR A 455 -28.99 -17.15 -14.58
C THR A 455 -29.35 -17.14 -13.08
N ASN A 456 -28.48 -17.68 -12.22
CA ASN A 456 -28.80 -17.89 -10.82
C ASN A 456 -28.45 -16.72 -9.89
N ASN A 457 -27.49 -15.88 -10.29
CA ASN A 457 -26.88 -14.90 -9.40
C ASN A 457 -26.86 -13.47 -9.95
N THR A 458 -27.43 -13.20 -11.13
CA THR A 458 -27.38 -11.87 -11.75
C THR A 458 -28.74 -11.38 -12.25
N GLU A 459 -28.81 -10.08 -12.53
CA GLU A 459 -29.94 -9.39 -13.16
C GLU A 459 -29.43 -8.34 -14.16
N GLY A 460 -30.23 -7.99 -15.18
CA GLY A 460 -29.89 -6.94 -16.16
C GLY A 460 -28.96 -7.37 -17.31
N PHE A 461 -28.71 -8.67 -17.49
CA PHE A 461 -27.78 -9.20 -18.50
C PHE A 461 -28.12 -8.78 -19.94
N GLU A 462 -29.40 -8.85 -20.32
CA GLU A 462 -29.86 -8.58 -21.71
C GLU A 462 -29.48 -7.18 -22.24
N GLU A 463 -29.50 -6.16 -21.36
CA GLU A 463 -29.12 -4.80 -21.73
C GLU A 463 -27.63 -4.72 -22.07
N VAL A 464 -26.78 -5.36 -21.27
CA VAL A 464 -25.33 -5.43 -21.54
C VAL A 464 -25.06 -6.25 -22.80
N ALA A 465 -25.68 -7.43 -22.94
CA ALA A 465 -25.56 -8.28 -24.12
C ALA A 465 -25.95 -7.54 -25.42
N THR A 466 -26.91 -6.61 -25.33
CA THR A 466 -27.29 -5.75 -26.47
C THR A 466 -26.24 -4.69 -26.77
N VAL A 467 -25.76 -3.96 -25.74
CA VAL A 467 -24.76 -2.90 -25.92
C VAL A 467 -23.44 -3.44 -26.47
N VAL A 468 -22.96 -4.57 -25.94
CA VAL A 468 -21.65 -5.14 -26.33
C VAL A 468 -21.61 -5.63 -27.78
N LYS A 469 -22.76 -5.90 -28.44
CA LYS A 469 -22.80 -6.26 -29.87
C LYS A 469 -22.11 -5.22 -30.78
N LYS A 470 -22.18 -3.94 -30.41
CA LYS A 470 -21.51 -2.84 -31.11
C LYS A 470 -19.98 -2.87 -30.92
N TYR A 471 -19.51 -3.39 -29.80
CA TYR A 471 -18.10 -3.39 -29.42
C TYR A 471 -17.39 -4.64 -29.96
N THR A 472 -17.39 -4.81 -31.28
CA THR A 472 -16.52 -5.83 -31.89
C THR A 472 -15.05 -5.50 -31.60
N PRO A 473 -14.14 -6.49 -31.59
CA PRO A 473 -12.72 -6.23 -31.41
C PRO A 473 -12.18 -5.17 -32.38
N GLU A 474 -12.62 -5.15 -33.64
CA GLU A 474 -12.22 -4.14 -34.64
C GLU A 474 -12.73 -2.73 -34.30
N TYR A 475 -13.93 -2.61 -33.75
CA TYR A 475 -14.47 -1.31 -33.35
C TYR A 475 -13.73 -0.77 -32.13
N ALA A 476 -13.56 -1.60 -31.10
CA ALA A 476 -12.87 -1.20 -29.88
C ALA A 476 -11.36 -0.98 -30.09
N ALA A 477 -10.71 -1.77 -30.94
CA ALA A 477 -9.31 -1.59 -31.32
C ALA A 477 -9.01 -0.18 -31.84
N LYS A 478 -9.94 0.45 -32.59
CA LYS A 478 -9.79 1.83 -33.06
C LYS A 478 -9.86 2.87 -31.93
N ILE A 479 -10.64 2.59 -30.89
CA ILE A 479 -10.80 3.48 -29.73
C ILE A 479 -9.62 3.31 -28.77
N CYS A 480 -9.23 2.06 -28.52
CA CYS A 480 -8.14 1.69 -27.63
C CYS A 480 -6.76 1.87 -28.27
N GLU A 481 -6.67 1.97 -29.59
CA GLU A 481 -5.42 2.06 -30.37
C GLU A 481 -4.52 0.82 -30.19
N VAL A 482 -5.13 -0.37 -30.21
CA VAL A 482 -4.45 -1.68 -30.02
C VAL A 482 -4.84 -2.68 -31.11
N ASP A 483 -4.12 -3.80 -31.22
CA ASP A 483 -4.47 -4.89 -32.14
C ASP A 483 -5.77 -5.60 -31.71
N PRO A 484 -6.78 -5.75 -32.59
CA PRO A 484 -8.01 -6.48 -32.28
C PRO A 484 -7.78 -7.96 -31.93
N GLU A 485 -6.70 -8.59 -32.39
CA GLU A 485 -6.35 -9.97 -32.00
C GLU A 485 -5.88 -10.05 -30.55
N ASP A 486 -5.20 -9.03 -30.03
CA ASP A 486 -4.77 -9.02 -28.64
C ASP A 486 -5.96 -8.84 -27.68
N ILE A 487 -6.99 -8.10 -28.09
CA ILE A 487 -8.28 -8.04 -27.36
C ILE A 487 -8.90 -9.44 -27.28
N ARG A 488 -8.93 -10.19 -28.39
CA ARG A 488 -9.46 -11.57 -28.40
C ARG A 488 -8.65 -12.51 -27.52
N LYS A 489 -7.32 -12.44 -27.59
CA LYS A 489 -6.43 -13.25 -26.74
C LYS A 489 -6.68 -12.94 -25.26
N ALA A 490 -6.77 -11.66 -24.88
CA ALA A 490 -7.07 -11.24 -23.52
C ALA A 490 -8.42 -11.79 -23.05
N ALA A 491 -9.47 -11.66 -23.85
CA ALA A 491 -10.81 -12.15 -23.52
C ALA A 491 -10.83 -13.67 -23.29
N ARG A 492 -10.23 -14.44 -24.22
CA ARG A 492 -10.12 -15.90 -24.12
C ARG A 492 -9.32 -16.34 -22.90
N LEU A 493 -8.16 -15.71 -22.66
CA LEU A 493 -7.33 -16.02 -21.48
C LEU A 493 -8.06 -15.74 -20.17
N TYR A 494 -8.82 -14.64 -20.10
CA TYR A 494 -9.57 -14.29 -18.89
C TYR A 494 -10.74 -15.26 -18.65
N ALA A 495 -11.51 -15.60 -19.69
CA ALA A 495 -12.72 -16.41 -19.55
C ALA A 495 -12.46 -17.92 -19.45
N SER A 496 -11.37 -18.44 -20.02
CA SER A 496 -11.09 -19.89 -20.05
C SER A 496 -10.54 -20.44 -18.72
N CYS A 497 -10.32 -19.59 -17.72
CA CYS A 497 -9.70 -19.95 -16.45
C CYS A 497 -10.74 -20.18 -15.36
N ASN A 498 -10.45 -21.09 -14.42
CA ASN A 498 -11.37 -21.38 -13.31
C ASN A 498 -11.42 -20.21 -12.31
N ALA A 499 -10.28 -19.57 -12.02
CA ALA A 499 -10.20 -18.37 -11.19
C ALA A 499 -9.42 -17.25 -11.90
N ALA A 500 -10.12 -16.19 -12.30
CA ALA A 500 -9.50 -14.99 -12.86
C ALA A 500 -9.69 -13.76 -11.97
N SER A 501 -8.57 -13.11 -11.60
CA SER A 501 -8.54 -11.94 -10.74
C SER A 501 -8.42 -10.65 -11.56
N ILE A 502 -9.33 -9.69 -11.36
CA ILE A 502 -9.17 -8.33 -11.88
C ILE A 502 -8.47 -7.50 -10.81
N ILE A 503 -7.36 -6.84 -11.16
CA ILE A 503 -6.63 -5.92 -10.30
C ILE A 503 -6.64 -4.54 -10.97
N TYR A 504 -7.12 -3.52 -10.26
CA TYR A 504 -7.16 -2.18 -10.83
C TYR A 504 -6.95 -1.07 -9.81
N SER A 505 -6.65 0.12 -10.30
CA SER A 505 -6.47 1.30 -9.44
C SER A 505 -6.83 2.60 -10.21
N MET A 506 -5.97 3.61 -10.11
CA MET A 506 -6.27 4.98 -10.52
C MET A 506 -6.49 5.17 -12.03
N GLY A 507 -5.93 4.31 -12.89
CA GLY A 507 -6.16 4.36 -14.34
C GLY A 507 -7.57 3.91 -14.76
N ILE A 508 -8.40 3.50 -13.79
CA ILE A 508 -9.83 3.23 -13.98
C ILE A 508 -10.67 4.29 -13.27
N THR A 509 -10.30 4.66 -12.04
CA THR A 509 -11.14 5.50 -11.18
C THR A 509 -11.01 7.00 -11.44
N GLN A 510 -9.81 7.50 -11.73
CA GLN A 510 -9.54 8.94 -11.87
C GLN A 510 -9.81 9.44 -13.30
N HIS A 511 -11.01 9.13 -13.78
CA HIS A 511 -11.56 9.55 -15.06
C HIS A 511 -12.92 10.20 -14.84
N VAL A 512 -13.34 11.06 -15.77
CA VAL A 512 -14.67 11.70 -15.78
C VAL A 512 -15.82 10.69 -15.92
N ASN A 513 -15.52 9.45 -16.28
CA ASN A 513 -16.43 8.31 -16.34
C ASN A 513 -15.91 7.13 -15.49
N GLY A 514 -15.17 7.42 -14.42
CA GLY A 514 -14.52 6.40 -13.60
C GLY A 514 -15.49 5.41 -12.96
N THR A 515 -16.68 5.85 -12.57
CA THR A 515 -17.73 4.97 -12.00
C THR A 515 -18.18 3.93 -13.02
N GLU A 516 -18.34 4.36 -14.27
CA GLU A 516 -18.74 3.53 -15.40
C GLU A 516 -17.62 2.57 -15.83
N ASN A 517 -16.36 2.99 -15.77
CA ASN A 517 -15.22 2.09 -15.95
C ASN A 517 -15.28 0.93 -14.93
N VAL A 518 -15.53 1.22 -13.66
CA VAL A 518 -15.66 0.20 -12.61
C VAL A 518 -16.84 -0.74 -12.87
N MET A 519 -18.00 -0.20 -13.28
CA MET A 519 -19.17 -1.01 -13.63
C MET A 519 -18.86 -1.96 -14.78
N SER A 520 -18.11 -1.52 -15.80
CA SER A 520 -17.73 -2.38 -16.93
C SER A 520 -16.81 -3.54 -16.52
N LEU A 521 -15.88 -3.32 -15.58
CA LEU A 521 -15.06 -4.40 -15.01
C LEU A 521 -15.89 -5.35 -14.14
N SER A 522 -16.87 -4.81 -13.40
CA SER A 522 -17.81 -5.65 -12.66
C SER A 522 -18.65 -6.52 -13.58
N ASN A 523 -19.11 -6.00 -14.73
CA ASN A 523 -19.82 -6.80 -15.74
C ASN A 523 -18.93 -7.94 -16.27
N LEU A 524 -17.65 -7.67 -16.53
CA LEU A 524 -16.70 -8.68 -16.99
C LEU A 524 -16.50 -9.81 -15.97
N ALA A 525 -16.47 -9.48 -14.67
CA ALA A 525 -16.42 -10.49 -13.63
C ALA A 525 -17.75 -11.24 -13.46
N LEU A 526 -18.89 -10.57 -13.64
CA LEU A 526 -20.22 -11.19 -13.57
C LEU A 526 -20.47 -12.16 -14.72
N VAL A 527 -20.07 -11.82 -15.95
CA VAL A 527 -20.30 -12.69 -17.13
C VAL A 527 -19.47 -13.97 -17.09
N THR A 528 -18.37 -13.97 -16.34
CA THR A 528 -17.46 -15.12 -16.21
C THR A 528 -17.55 -15.83 -14.85
N GLY A 529 -18.51 -15.46 -13.99
CA GLY A 529 -18.65 -16.05 -12.65
C GLY A 529 -17.39 -15.87 -11.78
N ASN A 530 -16.60 -14.82 -12.00
CA ASN A 530 -15.32 -14.58 -11.33
C ASN A 530 -15.43 -13.88 -9.96
N LEU A 531 -16.42 -14.27 -9.15
CA LEU A 531 -16.73 -13.70 -7.84
C LEU A 531 -16.94 -14.80 -6.78
N GLY A 532 -16.67 -14.49 -5.51
CA GLY A 532 -16.94 -15.43 -4.41
C GLY A 532 -16.03 -16.66 -4.34
N LYS A 533 -14.91 -16.67 -5.07
CA LYS A 533 -13.94 -17.77 -5.12
C LYS A 533 -12.51 -17.29 -4.90
N SER A 534 -11.68 -18.19 -4.37
CA SER A 534 -10.24 -17.96 -4.16
C SER A 534 -9.53 -17.80 -5.51
N GLY A 535 -8.57 -16.88 -5.58
CA GLY A 535 -7.82 -16.56 -6.80
C GLY A 535 -8.55 -15.67 -7.81
N ALA A 536 -9.80 -15.28 -7.56
CA ALA A 536 -10.60 -14.46 -8.48
C ALA A 536 -10.90 -13.05 -7.93
N GLY A 537 -12.05 -12.50 -8.33
CA GLY A 537 -12.59 -11.28 -7.76
C GLY A 537 -12.26 -10.01 -8.52
N VAL A 538 -12.85 -8.92 -8.02
CA VAL A 538 -12.67 -7.56 -8.54
C VAL A 538 -11.94 -6.76 -7.47
N ASN A 539 -10.66 -6.50 -7.71
CA ASN A 539 -9.72 -6.10 -6.67
C ASN A 539 -9.17 -4.67 -6.90
N PRO A 540 -9.89 -3.62 -6.43
CA PRO A 540 -9.37 -2.26 -6.35
C PRO A 540 -8.21 -2.18 -5.35
N LEU A 541 -7.01 -1.86 -5.83
CA LEU A 541 -5.85 -1.60 -4.98
C LEU A 541 -5.89 -0.18 -4.44
N ARG A 542 -6.42 -0.05 -3.22
CA ARG A 542 -6.56 1.20 -2.49
C ARG A 542 -5.20 1.87 -2.24
N GLY A 543 -5.13 3.19 -2.46
CA GLY A 543 -3.89 3.96 -2.43
C GLY A 543 -3.26 4.11 -1.04
N GLN A 544 -3.88 4.91 -0.16
CA GLN A 544 -3.36 5.21 1.17
C GLN A 544 -3.68 4.10 2.20
N ASN A 545 -2.88 4.01 3.26
CA ASN A 545 -2.91 2.93 4.26
C ASN A 545 -4.27 2.69 4.90
N ASN A 546 -5.06 3.74 5.15
CA ASN A 546 -6.33 3.64 5.85
C ASN A 546 -7.52 4.21 5.06
N VAL A 547 -7.45 4.26 3.72
CA VAL A 547 -8.54 4.83 2.91
C VAL A 547 -9.81 3.98 2.98
N GLN A 548 -9.67 2.66 3.14
CA GLN A 548 -10.79 1.78 3.40
C GLN A 548 -11.43 2.16 4.75
N GLY A 549 -10.61 2.30 5.80
CA GLY A 549 -11.08 2.64 7.14
C GLY A 549 -11.71 4.02 7.25
N ALA A 550 -11.14 5.05 6.63
CA ALA A 550 -11.74 6.38 6.58
C ALA A 550 -13.13 6.38 5.92
N CYS A 551 -13.29 5.63 4.81
CA CYS A 551 -14.60 5.39 4.19
C CYS A 551 -15.54 4.63 5.15
N ASP A 552 -15.03 3.58 5.80
CA ASP A 552 -15.79 2.73 6.72
C ASP A 552 -16.29 3.54 7.92
N MET A 553 -15.53 4.51 8.41
CA MET A 553 -15.89 5.37 9.55
C MET A 553 -16.83 6.52 9.17
N GLY A 554 -17.24 6.60 7.91
CA GLY A 554 -18.17 7.59 7.42
C GLY A 554 -17.54 8.98 7.24
N ALA A 555 -16.23 9.09 7.00
CA ALA A 555 -15.61 10.34 6.56
C ALA A 555 -15.99 10.66 5.10
N LEU A 556 -17.29 10.61 4.80
CA LEU A 556 -17.91 10.77 3.50
C LEU A 556 -19.23 11.53 3.71
N PRO A 557 -19.63 12.42 2.79
CA PRO A 557 -20.73 13.34 3.04
C PRO A 557 -22.13 12.72 2.98
N VAL A 558 -22.23 11.47 2.52
CA VAL A 558 -23.50 10.79 2.21
C VAL A 558 -23.83 9.61 3.13
N VAL A 559 -22.88 9.19 3.97
CA VAL A 559 -23.04 8.02 4.84
C VAL A 559 -22.43 8.25 6.23
N PHE A 560 -23.07 7.71 7.26
CA PHE A 560 -22.45 7.44 8.55
C PHE A 560 -21.51 6.22 8.46
N THR A 561 -20.85 5.89 9.57
CA THR A 561 -19.99 4.70 9.68
C THR A 561 -20.72 3.42 9.26
N GLY A 562 -20.02 2.47 8.64
CA GLY A 562 -20.60 1.26 8.06
C GLY A 562 -21.40 1.46 6.78
N TYR A 563 -21.16 2.56 6.04
CA TYR A 563 -21.87 2.91 4.80
C TYR A 563 -23.39 3.09 4.98
N GLN A 564 -23.83 3.50 6.17
CA GLN A 564 -25.25 3.69 6.47
C GLN A 564 -25.71 5.08 5.97
N PRO A 565 -26.67 5.19 5.03
CA PRO A 565 -27.03 6.47 4.40
C PRO A 565 -27.52 7.54 5.38
N VAL A 566 -27.05 8.78 5.22
CA VAL A 566 -27.50 9.93 6.05
C VAL A 566 -28.94 10.34 5.75
N THR A 567 -29.47 9.93 4.60
CA THR A 567 -30.84 10.23 4.15
C THR A 567 -31.88 9.22 4.67
N ASN A 568 -31.46 8.15 5.35
CA ASN A 568 -32.37 7.16 5.91
C ASN A 568 -32.81 7.56 7.33
N PRO A 569 -34.10 7.85 7.58
CA PRO A 569 -34.58 8.31 8.88
C PRO A 569 -34.31 7.35 10.05
N ASP A 570 -34.39 6.04 9.82
CA ASP A 570 -34.16 5.03 10.86
C ASP A 570 -32.69 5.00 11.29
N ILE A 571 -31.80 5.22 10.33
CA ILE A 571 -30.35 5.33 10.57
C ILE A 571 -30.06 6.63 11.30
N VAL A 572 -30.63 7.76 10.87
CA VAL A 572 -30.47 9.05 11.56
C VAL A 572 -30.90 8.91 13.02
N ALA A 573 -32.10 8.39 13.29
CA ALA A 573 -32.59 8.19 14.65
C ALA A 573 -31.68 7.28 15.50
N LYS A 574 -31.09 6.24 14.91
CA LYS A 574 -30.09 5.39 15.58
C LYS A 574 -28.86 6.20 16.02
N PHE A 575 -28.31 7.05 15.14
CA PHE A 575 -27.14 7.87 15.47
C PHE A 575 -27.47 9.04 16.40
N GLU A 576 -28.64 9.66 16.28
CA GLU A 576 -29.11 10.68 17.22
C GLU A 576 -29.22 10.10 18.65
N LYS A 577 -29.73 8.87 18.76
CA LYS A 577 -29.77 8.15 20.04
C LYS A 577 -28.36 7.82 20.57
N ALA A 578 -27.45 7.38 19.71
CA ALA A 578 -26.09 7.01 20.11
C ALA A 578 -25.24 8.23 20.52
N TRP A 579 -25.43 9.36 19.84
CA TRP A 579 -24.59 10.55 20.01
C TRP A 579 -25.24 11.66 20.85
N GLY A 580 -26.54 11.58 21.14
CA GLY A 580 -27.25 12.57 21.95
C GLY A 580 -27.42 13.94 21.29
N SER A 581 -27.25 14.03 19.96
CA SER A 581 -27.36 15.26 19.19
C SER A 581 -28.35 15.08 18.03
N LYS A 582 -29.01 16.16 17.63
CA LYS A 582 -29.80 16.21 16.40
C LYS A 582 -28.87 16.23 15.19
N LEU A 583 -29.17 15.43 14.17
CA LEU A 583 -28.31 15.28 13.00
C LEU A 583 -29.00 15.76 11.72
N SER A 584 -28.19 16.13 10.71
CA SER A 584 -28.69 16.50 9.38
C SER A 584 -29.04 15.26 8.57
N ASP A 585 -30.16 15.30 7.87
CA ASP A 585 -30.65 14.26 6.94
C ASP A 585 -30.26 14.53 5.49
N LYS A 586 -29.48 15.59 5.23
CA LYS A 586 -29.04 16.00 3.88
C LYS A 586 -27.61 15.56 3.61
N ALA A 587 -27.33 15.18 2.36
CA ALA A 587 -25.96 14.97 1.91
C ALA A 587 -25.13 16.26 2.01
N GLY A 588 -23.88 16.15 2.48
CA GLY A 588 -22.94 17.27 2.51
C GLY A 588 -22.15 17.47 1.21
N LEU A 589 -21.24 18.43 1.24
CA LEU A 589 -20.30 18.72 0.16
C LEU A 589 -19.16 17.70 0.11
N THR A 590 -18.81 17.27 -1.10
CA THR A 590 -17.57 16.51 -1.35
C THR A 590 -16.34 17.43 -1.34
N VAL A 591 -15.12 16.90 -1.19
CA VAL A 591 -13.87 17.70 -1.27
C VAL A 591 -13.84 18.57 -2.54
N THR A 592 -14.18 17.98 -3.68
CA THR A 592 -14.25 18.60 -5.00
C THR A 592 -15.34 19.68 -5.13
N GLN A 593 -16.30 19.72 -4.22
CA GLN A 593 -17.34 20.77 -4.16
C GLN A 593 -17.03 21.80 -3.06
N ALA A 594 -16.39 21.38 -1.96
CA ALA A 594 -16.02 22.25 -0.85
C ALA A 594 -14.97 23.29 -1.24
N ILE A 595 -14.01 22.94 -2.10
CA ILE A 595 -12.99 23.89 -2.59
C ILE A 595 -13.62 25.02 -3.43
N PRO A 596 -14.44 24.76 -4.47
CA PRO A 596 -15.20 25.82 -5.15
C PRO A 596 -16.12 26.61 -4.20
N ALA A 597 -16.80 25.94 -3.27
CA ALA A 597 -17.67 26.59 -2.29
C ALA A 597 -16.89 27.54 -1.37
N ALA A 598 -15.64 27.22 -1.03
CA ALA A 598 -14.72 28.11 -0.31
C ALA A 598 -14.36 29.33 -1.17
N GLU A 599 -14.06 29.17 -2.46
CA GLU A 599 -13.77 30.29 -3.36
C GLU A 599 -14.96 31.26 -3.51
N HIS A 600 -16.18 30.72 -3.61
CA HIS A 600 -17.43 31.48 -3.73
C HIS A 600 -17.91 32.06 -2.40
N GLY A 601 -17.26 31.70 -1.29
CA GLY A 601 -17.61 32.16 0.05
C GLY A 601 -18.88 31.52 0.61
N GLU A 602 -19.27 30.34 0.15
CA GLU A 602 -20.32 29.51 0.77
C GLU A 602 -19.76 28.77 1.98
N VAL A 603 -18.53 28.25 1.86
CA VAL A 603 -17.75 27.75 3.00
C VAL A 603 -16.90 28.88 3.56
N LYS A 604 -16.96 29.10 4.88
CA LYS A 604 -16.25 30.17 5.60
C LYS A 604 -15.12 29.63 6.49
N LEU A 605 -15.25 28.39 6.95
CA LEU A 605 -14.24 27.70 7.75
C LEU A 605 -13.97 26.33 7.15
N LEU A 606 -12.69 26.02 6.95
CA LEU A 606 -12.24 24.71 6.52
C LEU A 606 -11.29 24.12 7.55
N TYR A 607 -11.61 22.93 8.06
CA TYR A 607 -10.76 22.17 8.97
C TYR A 607 -10.12 21.00 8.21
N ILE A 608 -8.81 21.02 8.01
CA ILE A 608 -8.08 19.97 7.30
C ILE A 608 -7.24 19.18 8.29
N MET A 609 -7.50 17.88 8.41
CA MET A 609 -6.74 16.96 9.24
C MET A 609 -5.93 16.00 8.37
N GLY A 610 -4.60 16.12 8.36
CA GLY A 610 -3.69 15.15 7.74
C GLY A 610 -3.81 15.02 6.22
N GLU A 611 -4.12 16.11 5.52
CA GLU A 611 -4.17 16.20 4.06
C GLU A 611 -3.42 17.43 3.54
N ASN A 612 -3.03 17.41 2.26
CA ASN A 612 -2.28 18.50 1.62
C ASN A 612 -2.86 18.84 0.23
N PRO A 613 -4.08 19.44 0.15
CA PRO A 613 -4.74 19.79 -1.10
C PRO A 613 -3.89 20.63 -2.06
N MET A 614 -2.99 21.47 -1.53
CA MET A 614 -2.08 22.27 -2.36
C MET A 614 -1.22 21.44 -3.32
N ILE A 615 -1.00 20.14 -3.04
CA ILE A 615 -0.27 19.23 -3.93
C ILE A 615 -1.17 18.11 -4.45
N SER A 616 -2.11 17.60 -3.66
CA SER A 616 -2.92 16.42 -4.01
C SER A 616 -4.12 16.69 -4.92
N ASP A 617 -4.69 17.90 -4.86
CA ASP A 617 -5.96 18.22 -5.51
C ASP A 617 -5.72 18.79 -6.92
N PRO A 618 -6.67 18.62 -7.86
CA PRO A 618 -6.50 19.13 -9.20
C PRO A 618 -6.62 20.65 -9.24
N ASP A 619 -6.00 21.27 -10.23
CA ASP A 619 -5.97 22.73 -10.40
C ASP A 619 -5.49 23.43 -9.12
N THR A 620 -4.22 23.21 -8.81
CA THR A 620 -3.55 23.80 -7.65
C THR A 620 -3.71 25.33 -7.57
N ASN A 621 -3.82 26.02 -8.71
CA ASN A 621 -4.03 27.47 -8.75
C ASN A 621 -5.40 27.86 -8.21
N HIS A 622 -6.45 27.12 -8.59
CA HIS A 622 -7.79 27.29 -8.02
C HIS A 622 -7.83 26.93 -6.53
N VAL A 623 -7.20 25.82 -6.13
CA VAL A 623 -7.12 25.42 -4.71
C VAL A 623 -6.49 26.52 -3.85
N ARG A 624 -5.37 27.11 -4.29
CA ARG A 624 -4.73 28.22 -3.58
C ARG A 624 -5.68 29.39 -3.35
N LYS A 625 -6.37 29.84 -4.41
CA LYS A 625 -7.33 30.96 -4.33
C LYS A 625 -8.46 30.69 -3.35
N ALA A 626 -8.94 29.44 -3.30
CA ALA A 626 -10.00 29.03 -2.39
C ALA A 626 -9.51 29.05 -0.93
N LEU A 627 -8.33 28.47 -0.66
CA LEU A 627 -7.77 28.38 0.69
C LEU A 627 -7.41 29.76 1.27
N GLU A 628 -6.98 30.71 0.45
CA GLU A 628 -6.69 32.10 0.88
C GLU A 628 -7.94 32.90 1.28
N LYS A 629 -9.16 32.42 0.98
CA LYS A 629 -10.43 33.11 1.25
C LYS A 629 -11.19 32.60 2.47
N VAL A 630 -10.80 31.47 3.03
CA VAL A 630 -11.49 30.82 4.17
C VAL A 630 -10.65 30.89 5.42
N PHE A 631 -11.30 30.83 6.58
CA PHE A 631 -10.57 30.58 7.82
C PHE A 631 -10.10 29.11 7.82
N LEU A 632 -8.80 28.90 7.83
CA LEU A 632 -8.19 27.60 7.59
C LEU A 632 -7.51 27.06 8.84
N VAL A 633 -7.97 25.90 9.31
CA VAL A 633 -7.32 25.11 10.37
C VAL A 633 -6.63 23.91 9.73
N VAL A 634 -5.34 23.71 10.02
CA VAL A 634 -4.59 22.55 9.53
C VAL A 634 -4.01 21.77 10.70
N GLN A 635 -4.40 20.52 10.83
CA GLN A 635 -3.82 19.57 11.78
C GLN A 635 -2.91 18.60 11.04
N ASP A 636 -1.59 18.70 11.22
CA ASP A 636 -0.60 17.89 10.51
C ASP A 636 0.64 17.63 11.37
N ILE A 637 1.51 16.74 10.91
CA ILE A 637 2.78 16.40 11.55
C ILE A 637 3.95 17.28 11.08
N PHE A 638 3.79 17.97 9.93
CA PHE A 638 4.77 18.88 9.33
C PHE A 638 4.12 20.19 8.85
N LEU A 639 4.93 21.23 8.68
CA LEU A 639 4.52 22.43 7.95
C LEU A 639 4.48 22.11 6.44
N THR A 640 3.30 21.74 5.95
CA THR A 640 3.02 21.44 4.53
C THR A 640 2.68 22.69 3.74
N GLU A 641 2.65 22.60 2.41
CA GLU A 641 2.25 23.69 1.50
C GLU A 641 0.83 24.19 1.80
N THR A 642 -0.07 23.30 2.25
CA THR A 642 -1.40 23.68 2.74
C THR A 642 -1.32 24.37 4.12
N ALA A 643 -0.51 23.84 5.03
CA ALA A 643 -0.33 24.43 6.37
C ALA A 643 0.27 25.85 6.30
N GLU A 644 1.13 26.14 5.32
CA GLU A 644 1.68 27.48 5.07
C GLU A 644 0.62 28.55 4.79
N LEU A 645 -0.59 28.15 4.35
CA LEU A 645 -1.73 29.04 4.13
C LEU A 645 -2.66 29.13 5.34
N ALA A 646 -2.51 28.27 6.35
CA ALA A 646 -3.44 28.15 7.47
C ALA A 646 -3.43 29.37 8.40
N ASP A 647 -4.57 29.64 9.03
CA ASP A 647 -4.69 30.59 10.14
C ASP A 647 -4.26 29.97 11.47
N VAL A 648 -4.56 28.69 11.66
CA VAL A 648 -4.17 27.91 12.85
C VAL A 648 -3.64 26.56 12.43
N ILE A 649 -2.49 26.16 13.00
CA ILE A 649 -1.85 24.87 12.77
C ILE A 649 -1.78 24.11 14.10
N LEU A 650 -2.24 22.87 14.11
CA LEU A 650 -2.24 21.99 15.30
C LEU A 650 -1.24 20.84 15.09
N PRO A 651 -0.24 20.66 15.98
CA PRO A 651 0.78 19.63 15.83
C PRO A 651 0.23 18.25 16.21
N ALA A 652 0.19 17.33 15.23
CA ALA A 652 -0.31 15.97 15.41
C ALA A 652 0.79 14.93 15.67
N ALA A 653 0.39 13.79 16.25
CA ALA A 653 1.24 12.63 16.44
C ALA A 653 1.28 11.73 15.19
N ALA A 654 2.46 11.24 14.84
CA ALA A 654 2.65 10.27 13.75
C ALA A 654 2.20 8.86 14.15
N PHE A 655 2.06 7.96 13.17
CA PHE A 655 1.56 6.59 13.40
C PHE A 655 2.32 5.78 14.46
N ALA A 656 3.61 6.06 14.66
CA ALA A 656 4.47 5.39 15.64
C ALA A 656 4.37 5.99 17.05
N GLU A 657 3.63 7.08 17.21
CA GLU A 657 3.51 7.86 18.45
C GLU A 657 2.16 7.68 19.14
N LYS A 658 1.25 6.90 18.52
CA LYS A 658 -0.12 6.68 18.96
C LYS A 658 -0.58 5.24 18.73
N ASP A 659 -1.68 4.91 19.39
CA ASP A 659 -2.41 3.65 19.24
C ASP A 659 -3.69 3.86 18.42
N GLY A 660 -4.18 2.78 17.80
CA GLY A 660 -5.42 2.82 17.03
C GLY A 660 -5.53 1.61 16.09
N THR A 661 -6.32 1.78 15.04
CA THR A 661 -6.44 0.79 13.96
C THR A 661 -6.36 1.40 12.57
N PHE A 662 -5.84 0.63 11.61
CA PHE A 662 -5.95 0.88 10.18
C PHE A 662 -6.74 -0.25 9.52
N VAL A 663 -7.38 0.04 8.39
CA VAL A 663 -8.03 -0.92 7.51
C VAL A 663 -7.36 -0.83 6.14
N ASN A 664 -6.74 -1.94 5.74
CA ASN A 664 -6.07 -2.03 4.45
C ASN A 664 -7.07 -2.32 3.30
N THR A 665 -6.54 -2.48 2.09
CA THR A 665 -7.32 -2.68 0.86
C THR A 665 -8.17 -3.96 0.86
N GLU A 666 -7.74 -5.01 1.56
CA GLU A 666 -8.48 -6.28 1.72
C GLU A 666 -9.43 -6.26 2.92
N ARG A 667 -9.81 -5.06 3.40
CA ARG A 667 -10.78 -4.84 4.50
C ARG A 667 -10.28 -5.31 5.87
N ARG A 668 -8.98 -5.60 6.00
CA ARG A 668 -8.41 -6.13 7.24
C ARG A 668 -8.16 -5.01 8.23
N VAL A 669 -8.86 -5.06 9.36
CA VAL A 669 -8.65 -4.18 10.51
C VAL A 669 -7.41 -4.65 11.28
N GLN A 670 -6.39 -3.79 11.35
CA GLN A 670 -5.06 -4.08 11.92
C GLN A 670 -4.68 -3.03 12.97
N ARG A 671 -3.99 -3.44 14.03
CA ARG A 671 -3.52 -2.52 15.09
C ARG A 671 -2.35 -1.65 14.62
N ILE A 672 -2.38 -0.38 15.02
CA ILE A 672 -1.17 0.44 15.16
C ILE A 672 -0.86 0.60 16.64
N ARG A 673 0.43 0.62 16.97
CA ARG A 673 0.91 0.70 18.36
C ARG A 673 1.91 1.82 18.52
N LYS A 674 1.80 2.51 19.65
CA LYS A 674 2.78 3.49 20.08
C LYS A 674 4.13 2.81 20.36
N ALA A 675 5.17 3.28 19.68
CA ALA A 675 6.54 2.82 19.83
C ALA A 675 7.46 3.90 20.42
N VAL A 676 7.17 5.17 20.14
CA VAL A 676 7.91 6.35 20.62
C VAL A 676 6.93 7.42 21.13
N ASP A 677 7.41 8.40 21.87
CA ASP A 677 6.65 9.58 22.26
C ASP A 677 6.66 10.66 21.17
N ALA A 678 5.56 11.41 21.06
CA ALA A 678 5.43 12.51 20.12
C ALA A 678 6.38 13.67 20.47
N PRO A 679 6.84 14.46 19.48
CA PRO A 679 7.78 15.54 19.73
C PRO A 679 7.09 16.77 20.36
N GLY A 680 7.74 17.37 21.36
CA GLY A 680 7.27 18.60 21.98
C GLY A 680 5.91 18.42 22.68
N GLU A 681 4.95 19.26 22.30
CA GLU A 681 3.58 19.29 22.81
C GLU A 681 2.57 18.68 21.82
N SER A 682 3.06 17.95 20.79
CA SER A 682 2.20 17.30 19.81
C SER A 682 1.32 16.24 20.45
N LYS A 683 0.06 16.15 19.99
CA LYS A 683 -0.94 15.23 20.53
C LYS A 683 -1.46 14.27 19.46
N PRO A 684 -1.88 13.05 19.82
CA PRO A 684 -2.71 12.22 18.94
C PRO A 684 -3.96 12.97 18.49
N ASP A 685 -4.35 12.79 17.22
CA ASP A 685 -5.46 13.54 16.60
C ASP A 685 -6.77 13.37 17.37
N TRP A 686 -7.01 12.17 17.92
CA TRP A 686 -8.23 11.88 18.69
C TRP A 686 -8.32 12.72 19.98
N MET A 687 -7.18 13.03 20.62
CA MET A 687 -7.15 13.89 21.80
C MET A 687 -7.49 15.33 21.42
N ILE A 688 -6.91 15.84 20.33
CA ILE A 688 -7.16 17.20 19.82
C ILE A 688 -8.65 17.37 19.51
N LEU A 689 -9.25 16.42 18.78
CA LEU A 689 -10.67 16.43 18.45
C LEU A 689 -11.54 16.36 19.71
N THR A 690 -11.24 15.47 20.66
CA THR A 690 -11.99 15.33 21.91
C THR A 690 -11.92 16.61 22.75
N GLU A 691 -10.76 17.27 22.83
CA GLU A 691 -10.58 18.53 23.55
C GLU A 691 -11.38 19.68 22.91
N ILE A 692 -11.41 19.77 21.57
CA ILE A 692 -12.22 20.77 20.85
C ILE A 692 -13.72 20.50 21.03
N MET A 693 -14.16 19.24 20.91
CA MET A 693 -15.56 18.84 21.09
C MET A 693 -16.09 19.22 22.48
N ASN A 694 -15.31 18.93 23.53
CA ASN A 694 -15.70 19.28 24.91
C ASN A 694 -15.82 20.78 25.13
N GLN A 695 -14.95 21.59 24.51
CA GLN A 695 -15.01 23.05 24.61
C GLN A 695 -16.15 23.68 23.77
N LEU A 696 -16.78 22.90 22.89
CA LEU A 696 -18.02 23.24 22.18
C LEU A 696 -19.26 22.60 22.84
N ASP A 697 -19.20 22.38 24.15
CA ASP A 697 -20.29 21.87 24.98
C ASP A 697 -20.80 20.47 24.59
N TYR A 698 -19.98 19.70 23.86
CA TYR A 698 -20.26 18.28 23.56
C TYR A 698 -19.46 17.39 24.49
N ALA A 699 -20.09 16.91 25.56
CA ALA A 699 -19.44 16.09 26.58
C ALA A 699 -19.06 14.70 26.03
N CYS A 700 -17.78 14.48 25.74
CA CYS A 700 -17.21 13.17 25.42
C CYS A 700 -15.87 12.97 26.13
N SER A 701 -15.63 11.77 26.66
CA SER A 701 -14.38 11.44 27.33
C SER A 701 -13.96 10.04 26.93
N TYR A 702 -12.74 9.93 26.42
CA TYR A 702 -12.11 8.67 26.08
C TYR A 702 -10.72 8.63 26.72
N ASN A 703 -10.40 7.55 27.42
CA ASN A 703 -9.08 7.31 28.01
C ASN A 703 -8.12 6.65 27.01
N SER A 704 -8.66 5.99 25.98
CA SER A 704 -7.88 5.31 24.96
C SER A 704 -8.62 5.20 23.63
N PRO A 705 -7.89 4.98 22.52
CA PRO A 705 -8.49 4.64 21.24
C PRO A 705 -9.37 3.38 21.27
N GLU A 706 -9.11 2.44 22.19
CA GLU A 706 -9.95 1.25 22.34
C GLU A 706 -11.39 1.61 22.73
N GLU A 707 -11.59 2.58 23.63
CA GLU A 707 -12.94 3.03 24.01
C GLU A 707 -13.70 3.65 22.83
N ILE A 708 -13.00 4.39 21.95
CA ILE A 708 -13.57 4.92 20.71
C ILE A 708 -13.93 3.77 19.77
N PHE A 709 -13.07 2.75 19.68
CA PHE A 709 -13.32 1.56 18.87
C PHE A 709 -14.52 0.75 19.38
N GLU A 710 -14.71 0.66 20.70
CA GLU A 710 -15.90 0.06 21.29
C GLU A 710 -17.18 0.83 20.94
N GLU A 711 -17.13 2.16 20.90
CA GLU A 711 -18.25 2.95 20.39
C GLU A 711 -18.51 2.64 18.90
N ILE A 712 -17.47 2.59 18.06
CA ILE A 712 -17.57 2.22 16.64
C ILE A 712 -18.29 0.87 16.49
N ARG A 713 -17.88 -0.16 17.24
CA ARG A 713 -18.50 -1.50 17.21
C ARG A 713 -19.99 -1.46 17.50
N SER A 714 -20.44 -0.57 18.39
CA SER A 714 -21.86 -0.46 18.79
C SER A 714 -22.75 0.11 17.68
N VAL A 715 -22.19 0.95 16.79
CA VAL A 715 -22.94 1.62 15.72
C VAL A 715 -22.64 1.08 14.32
N THR A 716 -21.62 0.24 14.16
CA THR A 716 -21.16 -0.34 12.89
C THR A 716 -21.32 -1.86 12.89
N PRO A 717 -22.44 -2.40 12.37
CA PRO A 717 -22.75 -3.83 12.45
C PRO A 717 -21.69 -4.75 11.83
N SER A 718 -21.02 -4.32 10.76
CA SER A 718 -19.95 -5.09 10.11
C SER A 718 -18.68 -5.22 10.96
N TYR A 719 -18.55 -4.43 12.04
CA TYR A 719 -17.39 -4.40 12.94
C TYR A 719 -17.71 -4.98 14.32
N ALA A 720 -18.98 -5.25 14.62
CA ALA A 720 -19.43 -5.58 15.98
C ALA A 720 -18.66 -6.74 16.64
N GLY A 721 -18.19 -7.71 15.85
CA GLY A 721 -17.38 -8.84 16.32
C GLY A 721 -15.89 -8.58 16.46
N ILE A 722 -15.36 -7.47 15.94
CA ILE A 722 -13.92 -7.16 15.95
C ILE A 722 -13.60 -6.47 17.28
N THR A 723 -12.72 -7.03 18.09
CA THR A 723 -12.27 -6.42 19.35
C THR A 723 -10.75 -6.24 19.31
N TYR A 724 -10.21 -5.27 20.06
CA TYR A 724 -8.75 -5.07 20.16
C TYR A 724 -8.01 -6.34 20.54
N LYS A 725 -8.55 -7.12 21.48
CA LYS A 725 -8.02 -8.42 21.89
C LYS A 725 -7.92 -9.41 20.71
N ARG A 726 -8.92 -9.43 19.82
CA ARG A 726 -8.91 -10.31 18.65
C ARG A 726 -7.88 -9.87 17.61
N ILE A 727 -7.74 -8.55 17.38
CA ILE A 727 -6.83 -8.00 16.38
C ILE A 727 -5.40 -7.74 16.88
N ASP A 728 -5.11 -8.07 18.15
CA ASP A 728 -3.80 -7.82 18.74
C ASP A 728 -2.69 -8.65 18.06
N LYS A 729 -2.97 -9.92 17.76
CA LYS A 729 -1.99 -10.80 17.09
C LYS A 729 -2.11 -10.75 15.58
N GLU A 730 -3.34 -10.71 15.07
CA GLU A 730 -3.64 -10.82 13.65
C GLU A 730 -4.89 -10.01 13.32
N GLY A 731 -4.84 -9.20 12.28
CA GLY A 731 -6.00 -8.39 11.87
C GLY A 731 -7.12 -9.23 11.27
N ILE A 732 -8.35 -8.70 11.29
CA ILE A 732 -9.56 -9.39 10.81
C ILE A 732 -10.17 -8.63 9.64
N SER A 733 -10.49 -9.33 8.54
CA SER A 733 -11.24 -8.75 7.42
C SER A 733 -12.71 -8.63 7.77
N TRP A 734 -13.25 -7.41 7.72
CA TRP A 734 -14.69 -7.21 7.85
C TRP A 734 -15.41 -7.61 6.54
N PRO A 735 -16.70 -8.02 6.58
CA PRO A 735 -17.59 -8.06 7.73
C PRO A 735 -17.24 -9.10 8.80
N CYS A 736 -17.51 -8.76 10.07
CA CYS A 736 -17.39 -9.63 11.23
C CYS A 736 -18.48 -9.21 12.25
N PRO A 737 -19.71 -9.73 12.11
CA PRO A 737 -20.87 -9.24 12.86
C PRO A 737 -20.90 -9.69 14.33
N THR A 738 -20.20 -10.78 14.67
CA THR A 738 -20.19 -11.36 16.02
C THR A 738 -18.79 -11.77 16.44
N GLU A 739 -18.51 -11.84 17.74
CA GLU A 739 -17.16 -12.12 18.26
C GLU A 739 -16.66 -13.54 17.95
N ASP A 740 -17.57 -14.48 17.68
CA ASP A 740 -17.28 -15.84 17.23
C ASP A 740 -17.12 -15.97 15.70
N HIS A 741 -17.54 -14.97 14.92
CA HIS A 741 -17.37 -14.96 13.48
C HIS A 741 -15.88 -14.84 13.11
N PRO A 742 -15.31 -15.69 12.23
CA PRO A 742 -13.87 -15.69 11.93
C PRO A 742 -13.40 -14.46 11.14
N GLY A 743 -14.32 -13.70 10.58
CA GLY A 743 -14.07 -12.63 9.61
C GLY A 743 -14.41 -13.10 8.20
N THR A 744 -14.33 -12.18 7.23
CA THR A 744 -14.72 -12.47 5.83
C THR A 744 -13.58 -12.15 4.85
N PRO A 745 -12.63 -13.08 4.66
CA PRO A 745 -11.51 -12.89 3.74
C PRO A 745 -11.94 -12.73 2.27
N ILE A 746 -12.99 -13.46 1.86
CA ILE A 746 -13.56 -13.43 0.50
C ILE A 746 -15.02 -13.02 0.59
N LEU A 747 -15.38 -11.93 -0.08
CA LEU A 747 -16.76 -11.47 -0.21
C LEU A 747 -17.51 -12.25 -1.29
N HIS A 748 -18.84 -12.18 -1.23
CA HIS A 748 -19.74 -12.68 -2.27
C HIS A 748 -19.69 -14.21 -2.50
N ILE A 749 -19.25 -14.99 -1.51
CA ILE A 749 -19.36 -16.45 -1.56
C ILE A 749 -20.84 -16.83 -1.72
N GLY A 750 -21.16 -17.58 -2.78
CA GLY A 750 -22.53 -17.92 -3.15
C GLY A 750 -23.23 -16.81 -3.93
N LYS A 751 -23.47 -15.65 -3.31
CA LYS A 751 -24.19 -14.53 -3.93
C LYS A 751 -23.57 -13.16 -3.63
N PRO A 752 -23.69 -12.17 -4.54
CA PRO A 752 -23.32 -10.79 -4.26
C PRO A 752 -24.03 -10.23 -3.02
N THR A 753 -23.44 -9.23 -2.36
CA THR A 753 -23.94 -8.69 -1.08
C THR A 753 -25.32 -8.07 -1.21
N ARG A 754 -25.64 -7.50 -2.39
CA ARG A 754 -26.99 -6.99 -2.70
C ARG A 754 -28.03 -8.08 -3.00
N GLY A 755 -27.65 -9.36 -2.99
CA GLY A 755 -28.51 -10.50 -3.35
C GLY A 755 -28.23 -11.04 -4.76
N THR A 756 -28.35 -10.21 -5.79
CA THR A 756 -28.05 -10.54 -7.20
C THR A 756 -27.13 -9.48 -7.81
N GLY A 757 -26.15 -9.91 -8.59
CA GLY A 757 -25.24 -9.01 -9.29
C GLY A 757 -25.97 -8.24 -10.37
N LEU A 758 -25.90 -6.92 -10.35
CA LEU A 758 -26.56 -6.07 -11.34
C LEU A 758 -25.60 -5.76 -12.49
N PHE A 759 -25.91 -6.27 -13.68
CA PHE A 759 -25.29 -5.84 -14.91
C PHE A 759 -25.69 -4.40 -15.24
N LYS A 760 -24.73 -3.58 -15.66
CA LYS A 760 -24.95 -2.18 -16.06
C LYS A 760 -24.54 -1.98 -17.51
N ALA A 761 -25.50 -1.68 -18.38
CA ALA A 761 -25.22 -1.27 -19.75
C ALA A 761 -24.50 0.09 -19.77
N VAL A 762 -23.21 0.07 -20.08
CA VAL A 762 -22.34 1.25 -20.10
C VAL A 762 -21.76 1.40 -21.50
N GLU A 763 -21.88 2.61 -22.07
CA GLU A 763 -21.23 2.96 -23.34
C GLU A 763 -19.95 3.77 -23.10
N TRP A 764 -18.98 3.62 -24.01
CA TRP A 764 -17.79 4.45 -24.01
C TRP A 764 -18.12 5.88 -24.43
N VAL A 765 -17.56 6.84 -23.70
CA VAL A 765 -17.62 8.27 -23.98
C VAL A 765 -16.20 8.82 -23.96
N GLU A 766 -15.85 9.61 -24.98
CA GLU A 766 -14.55 10.26 -25.06
C GLU A 766 -14.43 11.38 -24.01
N SER A 767 -13.24 11.50 -23.39
CA SER A 767 -12.98 12.58 -22.44
C SER A 767 -13.03 13.94 -23.15
N PRO A 768 -13.73 14.95 -22.60
CA PRO A 768 -13.81 16.27 -23.21
C PRO A 768 -12.45 16.96 -23.34
N GLU A 769 -11.47 16.61 -22.49
CA GLU A 769 -10.09 17.11 -22.55
C GLU A 769 -9.38 16.75 -23.86
N LEU A 770 -9.78 15.66 -24.54
CA LEU A 770 -9.14 15.19 -25.77
C LEU A 770 -9.60 15.94 -27.03
N SER A 771 -10.65 16.75 -26.92
CA SER A 771 -11.22 17.50 -28.05
C SER A 771 -10.44 18.78 -28.40
N ASN A 772 -9.54 19.24 -27.53
CA ASN A 772 -8.86 20.52 -27.68
C ASN A 772 -7.56 20.41 -28.51
N LYS A 773 -7.59 20.95 -29.74
CA LYS A 773 -6.44 20.93 -30.67
C LYS A 773 -5.26 21.80 -30.24
N GLU A 774 -5.45 22.76 -29.34
CA GLU A 774 -4.37 23.60 -28.81
C GLU A 774 -3.44 22.83 -27.86
N TYR A 775 -3.99 21.79 -27.21
CA TYR A 775 -3.29 20.95 -26.23
C TYR A 775 -3.34 19.48 -26.68
N PRO A 776 -2.59 19.13 -27.75
CA PRO A 776 -2.79 17.89 -28.49
C PRO A 776 -2.28 16.62 -27.78
N HIS A 777 -1.48 16.76 -26.72
CA HIS A 777 -0.89 15.62 -26.01
C HIS A 777 -1.69 15.27 -24.76
N ILE A 778 -1.76 13.99 -24.43
CA ILE A 778 -2.49 13.47 -23.28
C ILE A 778 -1.53 13.38 -22.09
N LEU A 779 -1.75 14.20 -21.06
CA LEU A 779 -1.09 14.03 -19.78
C LEU A 779 -1.80 12.96 -18.95
N THR A 780 -1.01 11.99 -18.50
CA THR A 780 -1.36 11.08 -17.42
C THR A 780 -0.43 11.29 -16.22
N THR A 781 -0.98 11.14 -15.02
CA THR A 781 -0.23 11.32 -13.76
C THR A 781 -0.15 10.01 -13.00
N GLY A 782 0.93 9.79 -12.25
CA GLY A 782 1.03 8.60 -11.41
C GLY A 782 2.10 8.67 -10.34
N ARG A 783 2.53 7.49 -9.88
CA ARG A 783 3.43 7.35 -8.73
C ARG A 783 4.68 6.61 -9.13
N ILE A 784 5.73 6.82 -8.34
CA ILE A 784 6.95 6.01 -8.36
C ILE A 784 7.09 5.17 -7.10
N LEU A 785 7.98 4.17 -7.14
CA LEU A 785 8.27 3.33 -5.98
C LEU A 785 8.83 4.10 -4.77
N TYR A 786 9.69 5.09 -4.99
CA TYR A 786 10.51 5.67 -3.93
C TYR A 786 9.81 6.78 -3.13
N HIS A 787 9.09 7.69 -3.80
CA HIS A 787 8.31 8.72 -3.13
C HIS A 787 6.87 8.30 -2.88
N PHE A 788 6.26 8.83 -1.81
CA PHE A 788 4.87 8.57 -1.49
C PHE A 788 4.05 9.85 -1.50
N HIS A 789 3.00 9.86 -2.33
CA HIS A 789 2.02 10.93 -2.40
C HIS A 789 2.67 12.32 -2.48
N THR A 790 2.34 13.26 -1.60
CA THR A 790 2.86 14.64 -1.58
C THR A 790 4.26 14.79 -0.97
N LYS A 791 5.04 13.69 -0.93
CA LYS A 791 6.44 13.62 -0.47
C LYS A 791 6.70 13.96 1.01
N THR A 792 5.75 14.55 1.75
CA THR A 792 5.93 15.08 3.12
C THR A 792 6.73 14.20 4.08
N MET A 793 6.54 12.87 4.02
CA MET A 793 7.30 11.90 4.82
C MET A 793 8.54 11.36 4.11
N THR A 794 8.41 10.94 2.84
CA THR A 794 9.51 10.29 2.11
C THR A 794 10.65 11.25 1.78
N ASP A 795 10.36 12.54 1.67
CA ASP A 795 11.35 13.61 1.51
C ASP A 795 12.36 13.64 2.65
N LYS A 796 11.97 13.17 3.84
CA LYS A 796 12.82 13.14 5.04
C LYS A 796 13.77 11.94 5.07
N THR A 797 13.94 11.23 3.95
CA THR A 797 14.78 10.05 3.80
C THR A 797 15.82 10.28 2.71
N ASP A 798 17.07 10.58 3.11
CA ASP A 798 18.16 10.96 2.20
C ASP A 798 18.34 9.97 1.04
N GLY A 799 18.32 8.66 1.33
CA GLY A 799 18.52 7.64 0.31
C GLY A 799 17.44 7.61 -0.77
N ILE A 800 16.20 8.01 -0.45
CA ILE A 800 15.14 8.16 -1.45
C ILE A 800 15.44 9.35 -2.37
N ASN A 801 15.88 10.48 -1.81
CA ASN A 801 16.20 11.67 -2.58
C ASN A 801 17.45 11.49 -3.47
N VAL A 802 18.35 10.57 -3.14
CA VAL A 802 19.46 10.18 -4.03
C VAL A 802 18.94 9.44 -5.27
N VAL A 803 17.95 8.56 -5.10
CA VAL A 803 17.43 7.73 -6.21
C VAL A 803 16.40 8.47 -7.05
N ALA A 804 15.59 9.34 -6.45
CA ALA A 804 14.55 10.11 -7.12
C ALA A 804 14.61 11.60 -6.71
N PRO A 805 15.63 12.36 -7.15
CA PRO A 805 15.86 13.73 -6.66
C PRO A 805 14.84 14.76 -7.16
N HIS A 806 14.45 14.67 -8.44
CA HIS A 806 13.66 15.71 -9.11
C HIS A 806 12.46 15.13 -9.87
N ASN A 807 11.49 16.00 -10.12
CA ASN A 807 10.35 15.69 -10.99
C ASN A 807 10.84 15.51 -12.45
N TYR A 808 10.08 14.77 -13.26
CA TYR A 808 10.39 14.53 -14.67
C TYR A 808 9.12 14.32 -15.49
N ILE A 809 9.21 14.48 -16.81
CA ILE A 809 8.16 14.16 -17.76
C ILE A 809 8.65 13.08 -18.73
N GLU A 810 7.95 11.96 -18.80
CA GLU A 810 8.22 10.91 -19.80
C GLU A 810 7.65 11.35 -21.15
N ILE A 811 8.52 11.37 -22.17
CA ILE A 811 8.19 11.80 -23.53
C ILE A 811 8.67 10.72 -24.51
N HIS A 812 7.79 10.29 -25.42
CA HIS A 812 8.13 9.33 -26.46
C HIS A 812 9.23 9.86 -27.42
N PRO A 813 10.16 9.03 -27.92
CA PRO A 813 11.23 9.47 -28.82
C PRO A 813 10.75 10.18 -30.08
N THR A 814 9.59 9.79 -30.66
CA THR A 814 9.00 10.47 -31.81
C THR A 814 8.67 11.93 -31.49
N LEU A 815 7.92 12.17 -30.41
CA LEU A 815 7.56 13.51 -29.96
C LEU A 815 8.81 14.33 -29.56
N ALA A 816 9.77 13.70 -28.89
CA ALA A 816 11.02 14.35 -28.53
C ALA A 816 11.80 14.83 -29.76
N LYS A 817 11.87 14.00 -30.82
CA LYS A 817 12.52 14.36 -32.09
C LYS A 817 11.79 15.50 -32.81
N GLU A 818 10.45 15.46 -32.86
CA GLU A 818 9.64 16.53 -33.47
C GLU A 818 9.84 17.88 -32.78
N LYS A 819 9.99 17.88 -31.45
CA LYS A 819 10.16 19.08 -30.63
C LYS A 819 11.62 19.44 -30.36
N ASN A 820 12.58 18.71 -30.91
CA ASN A 820 14.02 18.87 -30.68
C ASN A 820 14.40 18.81 -29.17
N ILE A 821 13.73 17.95 -28.42
CA ILE A 821 13.95 17.66 -26.99
C ILE A 821 14.93 16.49 -26.86
N LYS A 822 15.92 16.62 -25.99
CA LYS A 822 16.83 15.56 -25.58
C LYS A 822 16.53 15.13 -24.15
N ASP A 823 16.96 13.93 -23.80
CA ASP A 823 16.93 13.47 -22.42
C ASP A 823 17.71 14.43 -21.51
N GLY A 824 17.11 14.83 -20.38
CA GLY A 824 17.67 15.80 -19.45
C GLY A 824 17.40 17.28 -19.78
N ASP A 825 16.83 17.61 -20.95
CA ASP A 825 16.46 19.00 -21.27
C ASP A 825 15.34 19.49 -20.34
N LEU A 826 15.35 20.78 -20.00
CA LEU A 826 14.23 21.42 -19.32
C LEU A 826 13.12 21.72 -20.34
N VAL A 827 11.91 21.28 -20.04
CA VAL A 827 10.74 21.50 -20.89
C VAL A 827 9.63 22.18 -20.11
N LYS A 828 8.78 22.90 -20.85
CA LYS A 828 7.57 23.51 -20.34
C LYS A 828 6.37 22.68 -20.76
N ALA A 829 5.55 22.29 -19.79
CA ALA A 829 4.25 21.68 -20.02
C ALA A 829 3.17 22.69 -19.67
N THR A 830 2.31 23.00 -20.64
CA THR A 830 1.26 24.02 -20.51
C THR A 830 -0.11 23.40 -20.75
N SER A 831 -1.09 23.90 -20.03
CA SER A 831 -2.49 23.50 -20.09
C SER A 831 -3.40 24.71 -19.84
N PRO A 832 -4.71 24.67 -20.09
CA PRO A 832 -5.61 25.78 -19.77
C PRO A 832 -5.56 26.27 -18.31
N ARG A 833 -5.17 25.41 -17.36
CA ARG A 833 -5.13 25.71 -15.92
C ARG A 833 -3.82 26.36 -15.47
N GLY A 834 -2.76 26.23 -16.26
CA GLY A 834 -1.43 26.70 -15.89
C GLY A 834 -0.30 26.00 -16.63
N GLU A 835 0.93 26.29 -16.20
CA GLU A 835 2.15 25.73 -16.77
C GLU A 835 3.15 25.34 -15.68
N ILE A 836 4.00 24.35 -15.99
CA ILE A 836 5.10 23.90 -15.14
C ILE A 836 6.38 23.71 -15.96
N GLN A 837 7.52 23.74 -15.28
CA GLN A 837 8.82 23.40 -15.85
C GLN A 837 9.32 22.09 -15.26
N VAL A 838 9.76 21.17 -16.10
CA VAL A 838 10.09 19.80 -15.69
C VAL A 838 11.17 19.22 -16.60
N ILE A 839 11.99 18.31 -16.08
CA ILE A 839 13.08 17.67 -16.83
C ILE A 839 12.50 16.59 -17.74
N ALA A 840 12.84 16.63 -19.02
CA ALA A 840 12.45 15.61 -19.98
C ALA A 840 13.19 14.29 -19.71
N ARG A 841 12.43 13.19 -19.70
CA ARG A 841 12.91 11.82 -19.75
C ARG A 841 12.44 11.20 -21.06
N VAL A 842 13.34 10.99 -22.00
CA VAL A 842 12.97 10.44 -23.32
C VAL A 842 12.94 8.91 -23.24
N THR A 843 11.78 8.31 -23.47
CA THR A 843 11.57 6.87 -23.27
C THR A 843 10.40 6.34 -24.10
N ASP A 844 10.52 5.10 -24.58
CA ASP A 844 9.53 4.35 -25.36
C ASP A 844 8.46 3.64 -24.51
N ILE A 845 8.48 3.79 -23.18
CA ILE A 845 7.46 3.19 -22.29
C ILE A 845 6.10 3.88 -22.36
N VAL A 846 6.01 5.08 -22.92
CA VAL A 846 4.77 5.84 -23.14
C VAL A 846 4.47 5.89 -24.64
N ASP A 847 3.20 5.92 -25.02
CA ASP A 847 2.78 6.09 -26.42
C ASP A 847 3.15 7.48 -26.99
N GLU A 848 3.22 7.61 -28.32
CA GLU A 848 3.65 8.83 -29.02
C GLU A 848 2.89 10.10 -28.60
N ASN A 849 1.59 9.97 -28.32
CA ASN A 849 0.72 11.09 -27.95
C ASN A 849 0.50 11.24 -26.44
N VAL A 850 1.12 10.37 -25.64
CA VAL A 850 0.94 10.32 -24.18
C VAL A 850 2.22 10.81 -23.49
N VAL A 851 2.05 11.66 -22.48
CA VAL A 851 3.14 12.07 -21.58
C VAL A 851 2.78 11.72 -20.15
N PHE A 852 3.78 11.38 -19.34
CA PHE A 852 3.59 11.02 -17.95
C PHE A 852 4.39 11.90 -17.00
N ILE A 853 3.75 12.38 -15.93
CA ILE A 853 4.40 13.12 -14.86
C ILE A 853 4.03 12.52 -13.49
N PRO A 854 5.01 12.13 -12.66
CA PRO A 854 4.74 11.77 -11.27
C PRO A 854 4.37 13.02 -10.46
N PHE A 855 3.26 12.97 -9.72
CA PHE A 855 2.71 14.15 -9.03
C PHE A 855 3.34 14.43 -7.65
N HIS A 856 4.49 13.83 -7.32
CA HIS A 856 5.01 13.86 -5.94
C HIS A 856 5.55 15.22 -5.48
N TRP A 857 6.01 16.06 -6.40
CA TRP A 857 6.66 17.33 -6.10
C TRP A 857 5.68 18.51 -6.17
N GLY A 858 5.97 19.57 -5.40
CA GLY A 858 5.15 20.78 -5.37
C GLY A 858 5.14 21.60 -6.66
N ASP A 859 6.19 21.48 -7.48
CA ASP A 859 6.23 21.95 -8.88
C ASP A 859 5.49 20.93 -9.77
N GLY A 860 4.20 20.75 -9.43
CA GLY A 860 3.51 19.47 -9.58
C GLY A 860 2.65 19.33 -10.82
N ALA A 861 2.41 18.07 -11.20
CA ALA A 861 1.54 17.70 -12.32
C ALA A 861 0.10 18.24 -12.16
N ASN A 862 -0.37 18.40 -10.92
CA ASN A 862 -1.75 18.77 -10.62
C ASN A 862 -2.10 20.23 -10.93
N VAL A 863 -1.10 21.09 -11.15
CA VAL A 863 -1.28 22.41 -11.77
C VAL A 863 -1.93 22.28 -13.15
N LEU A 864 -1.65 21.19 -13.87
CA LEU A 864 -2.12 20.97 -15.23
C LEU A 864 -3.45 20.20 -15.31
N THR A 865 -3.86 19.54 -14.23
CA THR A 865 -5.00 18.62 -14.23
C THR A 865 -6.34 19.34 -14.11
N ASN A 866 -7.39 18.77 -14.71
CA ASN A 866 -8.73 19.34 -14.68
C ASN A 866 -9.49 18.97 -13.39
N GLY A 867 -9.95 19.99 -12.65
CA GLY A 867 -10.80 19.85 -11.46
C GLY A 867 -12.28 20.23 -11.66
N GLU A 868 -12.67 20.76 -12.81
CA GLU A 868 -14.04 21.23 -13.11
C GLU A 868 -14.93 20.11 -13.66
N VAL A 869 -14.38 19.27 -14.55
CA VAL A 869 -15.12 18.16 -15.14
C VAL A 869 -14.99 16.94 -14.22
N LEU A 870 -16.07 16.61 -13.55
CA LEU A 870 -16.13 15.56 -12.54
C LEU A 870 -17.00 14.39 -13.00
N ASP A 871 -16.69 13.19 -12.50
CA ASP A 871 -17.56 12.02 -12.64
C ASP A 871 -18.98 12.33 -12.14
N PRO A 872 -20.03 12.02 -12.93
CA PRO A 872 -21.37 12.48 -12.63
C PRO A 872 -21.94 11.86 -11.34
N TYR A 873 -21.47 10.66 -10.95
CA TYR A 873 -21.98 9.91 -9.80
C TYR A 873 -21.24 10.27 -8.52
N CYS A 874 -19.91 10.18 -8.54
CA CYS A 874 -19.08 10.27 -7.34
C CYS A 874 -18.22 11.53 -7.29
N LYS A 875 -18.32 12.42 -8.28
CA LYS A 875 -17.62 13.72 -8.30
C LYS A 875 -16.09 13.61 -8.24
N ILE A 876 -15.50 12.50 -8.68
CA ILE A 876 -14.02 12.37 -8.82
C ILE A 876 -13.54 13.13 -10.07
N PRO A 877 -12.37 13.81 -10.03
CA PRO A 877 -11.82 14.50 -11.19
C PRO A 877 -11.00 13.58 -12.11
N GLY A 878 -10.81 14.01 -13.36
CA GLY A 878 -10.07 13.28 -14.39
C GLY A 878 -8.54 13.48 -14.34
N PHE A 879 -7.84 12.96 -13.33
CA PHE A 879 -6.36 13.12 -13.23
C PHE A 879 -5.55 12.38 -14.30
N LYS A 880 -6.13 11.36 -14.95
CA LYS A 880 -5.42 10.48 -15.90
C LYS A 880 -5.51 10.95 -17.34
N VAL A 881 -6.33 11.96 -17.61
CA VAL A 881 -6.54 12.53 -18.94
C VAL A 881 -6.63 14.03 -18.79
N SER A 882 -5.60 14.74 -19.21
CA SER A 882 -5.63 16.21 -19.34
C SER A 882 -4.90 16.61 -20.61
N GLY A 883 -5.47 17.54 -21.38
CA GLY A 883 -4.81 18.06 -22.58
C GLY A 883 -3.63 18.94 -22.19
N VAL A 884 -2.46 18.67 -22.76
CA VAL A 884 -1.25 19.50 -22.57
C VAL A 884 -0.51 19.78 -23.88
N LYS A 885 0.28 20.86 -23.84
CA LYS A 885 1.23 21.24 -24.88
C LYS A 885 2.64 21.22 -24.29
N ILE A 886 3.58 20.60 -25.00
CA ILE A 886 4.98 20.48 -24.57
C ILE A 886 5.88 21.35 -25.46
N GLU A 887 6.74 22.14 -24.82
CA GLU A 887 7.69 23.04 -25.46
C GLU A 887 9.08 22.91 -24.83
N LYS A 888 10.13 22.92 -25.66
CA LYS A 888 11.50 22.99 -25.17
C LYS A 888 11.80 24.40 -24.64
N LEU A 889 12.41 24.49 -23.47
CA LEU A 889 12.98 25.75 -22.98
C LEU A 889 14.43 25.90 -23.47
N ALA A 890 14.82 27.16 -23.71
CA ALA A 890 16.10 27.52 -24.31
C ALA A 890 17.29 27.35 -23.38
#